data_AF-Q2H6T3-F1
#
_entry.id   AF-Q2H6T3-F1
#
_cell.length_a   1.000
_cell.length_b   1.000
_cell.length_c   1.000
_cell.angle_alpha   90.00
_cell.angle_beta   90.00
_cell.angle_gamma   90.00
#
_symmetry.space_group_name_H-M   'P 1'
#
loop_
_entity.id
_entity.type
_entity.pdbx_description
1 polymer ?
#
loop_
_entity_poly.entity_id
_entity_poly.type
_entity_poly.pdbx_seq_one_letter_code
_entity_poly.pdbx_strand_id
1 'polypeptide(L)'
;MAKSSRSSVIKSNNRRLKKNVFGPVESARAERLSAKLLALAAEAKPVKDVEMNEEPVEETKDAATKEDTAMEVEDAKPVGKKPGGVRSQATQQRLRGGKATISNVGPSVGARSTGLVLGTHKKLIPHQLRRFPPVEMTAHSRRDGTLSSVFLLAANILIPIAIFVFATGFFPYKPLLSGLATYDTVTEYGDPPAAPFDRLVFMVIDALRRAAQADRPRLIRDGAALPFTAHATSPTVTMPRLKAITTGSIPSFLDVVLNLDEGDESSSLASQDTWLAQMKAKGTGKLVMYGDDTWLKLFPGTFDRADGTTSFFVSTTLATRVDQGAIEAQDHLQSTLFVVCGDHGMNDAGNHGASSPGETSPALVFMSPKLRALKSNLQSPMPEDESFQYYSTVEQSDVAPTLAALLGFPVPKNNLGALIPEFLPFWSNRKDQVQLLMRNARQIRDIVLAVFGPGIFESNPDADAATEPNTDYRELALGWERLAGSYSKGTGNGDHSQLIVSTTKWLRHAQGVLSSMASNYDTSRLFLGQATAGVALVAAIIAAAWCAKDKLVSFTPLSGIVLAYGAMMFASSYVEEEHHFWYWATTAWFAYLGIKGYKRYVSRHSPSEPLLIRNRGNVSAARQTLFTTALLLTTRIIRGWNQTGQKFAGEPDIVKTYLNTNPALLWCLIGATYLWVHQNLVYGLSGLPIWLSFTTTTGLVLAAFTFKVAFTLEDAPELVTDLARYILKLNFTHGATLITRARAVFIGLALLTAITVLFMLARRRISLNQSGMPPPSPPNPKIEGRKASSY
;
A
#
# COMPACT_ATOMS: atom_id res chain seq x y z
N MET A 1 -27.28 -15.79 -10.64
CA MET A 1 -27.68 -15.69 -12.06
C MET A 1 -27.84 -14.23 -12.54
N ALA A 2 -28.94 -13.50 -12.28
CA ALA A 2 -29.18 -12.19 -12.92
C ALA A 2 -28.10 -11.08 -12.72
N LYS A 3 -27.22 -11.18 -11.70
CA LYS A 3 -26.05 -10.31 -11.55
C LYS A 3 -24.87 -10.68 -12.49
N SER A 4 -24.65 -11.96 -12.77
CA SER A 4 -23.50 -12.41 -13.58
C SER A 4 -23.72 -12.22 -15.09
N SER A 5 -24.97 -12.23 -15.58
CA SER A 5 -25.26 -11.85 -16.96
C SER A 5 -25.00 -10.36 -17.21
N ARG A 6 -25.38 -9.48 -16.27
CA ARG A 6 -25.13 -8.03 -16.38
C ARG A 6 -23.63 -7.69 -16.33
N SER A 7 -22.85 -8.31 -15.44
CA SER A 7 -21.40 -8.10 -15.42
C SER A 7 -20.70 -8.64 -16.68
N SER A 8 -21.18 -9.76 -17.24
CA SER A 8 -20.68 -10.29 -18.52
C SER A 8 -20.90 -9.31 -19.68
N VAL A 9 -22.10 -8.74 -19.81
CA VAL A 9 -22.41 -7.74 -20.87
C VAL A 9 -21.54 -6.47 -20.72
N ILE A 10 -21.30 -6.00 -19.49
CA ILE A 10 -20.43 -4.84 -19.23
C ILE A 10 -18.95 -5.19 -19.55
N LYS A 11 -18.45 -6.35 -19.11
CA LYS A 11 -17.08 -6.85 -19.43
C LYS A 11 -16.87 -6.99 -20.94
N SER A 12 -17.91 -7.39 -21.69
CA SER A 12 -17.91 -7.45 -23.15
C SER A 12 -17.83 -6.06 -23.80
N ASN A 13 -18.71 -5.12 -23.42
CA ASN A 13 -18.71 -3.76 -23.98
C ASN A 13 -17.42 -3.00 -23.67
N ASN A 14 -16.88 -3.12 -22.44
CA ASN A 14 -15.64 -2.45 -22.06
C ASN A 14 -14.42 -3.03 -22.80
N ARG A 15 -14.37 -4.35 -23.04
CA ARG A 15 -13.37 -4.96 -23.94
C ARG A 15 -13.49 -4.45 -25.38
N ARG A 16 -14.71 -4.26 -25.89
CA ARG A 16 -14.97 -3.67 -27.22
C ARG A 16 -14.52 -2.21 -27.31
N LEU A 17 -14.80 -1.39 -26.29
CA LEU A 17 -14.36 0.01 -26.22
C LEU A 17 -12.84 0.13 -26.17
N LYS A 18 -12.16 -0.66 -25.31
CA LYS A 18 -10.68 -0.64 -25.28
C LYS A 18 -10.08 -1.06 -26.63
N LYS A 19 -10.60 -2.12 -27.27
CA LYS A 19 -10.11 -2.57 -28.58
C LYS A 19 -10.33 -1.54 -29.71
N ASN A 20 -11.51 -0.92 -29.76
CA ASN A 20 -11.94 -0.16 -30.95
C ASN A 20 -11.70 1.36 -30.85
N VAL A 21 -11.61 1.91 -29.63
CA VAL A 21 -11.53 3.37 -29.42
C VAL A 21 -10.17 3.77 -28.83
N PHE A 22 -9.72 3.09 -27.78
CA PHE A 22 -8.48 3.46 -27.09
C PHE A 22 -7.24 2.82 -27.72
N GLY A 23 -7.30 1.56 -28.12
CA GLY A 23 -6.19 0.82 -28.74
C GLY A 23 -5.50 1.55 -29.90
N PRO A 24 -6.22 2.10 -30.90
CA PRO A 24 -5.60 2.85 -32.00
C PRO A 24 -4.90 4.15 -31.57
N VAL A 25 -5.35 4.76 -30.47
CA VAL A 25 -4.75 5.98 -29.91
C VAL A 25 -3.53 5.65 -29.05
N GLU A 26 -3.60 4.56 -28.27
CA GLU A 26 -2.47 4.00 -27.52
C GLU A 26 -1.33 3.54 -28.47
N SER A 27 -1.66 2.86 -29.57
CA SER A 27 -0.65 2.45 -30.57
C SER A 27 -0.02 3.64 -31.29
N ALA A 28 -0.82 4.59 -31.77
CA ALA A 28 -0.30 5.81 -32.42
C ALA A 28 0.53 6.69 -31.46
N ARG A 29 0.25 6.66 -30.15
CA ARG A 29 1.09 7.31 -29.12
C ARG A 29 2.41 6.57 -28.93
N ALA A 30 2.39 5.23 -28.88
CA ALA A 30 3.59 4.40 -28.73
C ALA A 30 4.51 4.48 -29.96
N GLU A 31 3.96 4.49 -31.18
CA GLU A 31 4.72 4.67 -32.43
C GLU A 31 5.44 6.02 -32.47
N ARG A 32 4.76 7.11 -32.09
CA ARG A 32 5.38 8.44 -31.98
C ARG A 32 6.47 8.50 -30.91
N LEU A 33 6.30 7.80 -29.78
CA LEU A 33 7.31 7.73 -28.74
C LEU A 33 8.56 6.97 -29.21
N SER A 34 8.34 5.82 -29.89
CA SER A 34 9.41 5.01 -30.49
C SER A 34 10.17 5.75 -31.58
N ALA A 35 9.47 6.45 -32.47
CA ALA A 35 10.10 7.31 -33.48
C ALA A 35 10.96 8.42 -32.85
N LYS A 36 10.53 8.99 -31.71
CA LYS A 36 11.33 9.99 -30.97
C LYS A 36 12.55 9.37 -30.27
N LEU A 37 12.44 8.15 -29.75
CA LEU A 37 13.58 7.41 -29.18
C LEU A 37 14.59 7.02 -30.27
N LEU A 38 14.14 6.59 -31.45
CA LEU A 38 15.00 6.32 -32.60
C LEU A 38 15.71 7.58 -33.11
N ALA A 39 15.05 8.74 -33.09
CA ALA A 39 15.68 10.01 -33.42
C ALA A 39 16.78 10.38 -32.39
N LEU A 40 16.49 10.29 -31.09
CA LEU A 40 17.47 10.54 -30.02
C LEU A 40 18.65 9.53 -30.02
N ALA A 41 18.41 8.29 -30.46
CA ALA A 41 19.46 7.29 -30.65
C ALA A 41 20.32 7.51 -31.91
N ALA A 42 19.87 8.37 -32.84
CA ALA A 42 20.57 8.71 -34.07
C ALA A 42 21.32 10.07 -34.01
N GLU A 43 21.09 10.89 -32.97
CA GLU A 43 21.87 12.11 -32.75
C GLU A 43 23.32 11.78 -32.36
N ALA A 44 24.27 12.35 -33.10
CA ALA A 44 25.69 12.24 -32.76
C ALA A 44 25.98 12.97 -31.44
N LYS A 45 26.85 12.38 -30.60
CA LYS A 45 27.25 12.98 -29.31
C LYS A 45 27.73 14.43 -29.50
N PRO A 46 27.30 15.38 -28.66
CA PRO A 46 28.03 16.64 -28.53
C PRO A 46 29.45 16.34 -28.05
N VAL A 47 30.44 16.92 -28.73
CA VAL A 47 31.81 17.00 -28.20
C VAL A 47 31.76 17.92 -26.98
N LYS A 48 32.35 17.49 -25.87
CA LYS A 48 32.64 18.40 -24.76
C LYS A 48 33.99 19.02 -25.02
N ASP A 49 33.99 20.24 -25.55
CA ASP A 49 35.17 21.09 -25.49
C ASP A 49 35.48 21.41 -24.02
N VAL A 50 36.77 21.41 -23.69
CA VAL A 50 37.28 21.65 -22.34
C VAL A 50 38.03 22.98 -22.37
N GLU A 51 37.35 24.04 -21.94
CA GLU A 51 37.99 25.33 -21.64
C GLU A 51 37.86 25.65 -20.14
N MET A 52 38.75 26.52 -19.69
CA MET A 52 39.09 26.68 -18.28
C MET A 52 38.25 27.77 -17.61
N ASN A 53 37.98 27.60 -16.32
CA ASN A 53 37.47 28.70 -15.49
C ASN A 53 38.60 29.70 -15.22
N GLU A 54 38.55 30.88 -15.85
CA GLU A 54 39.16 32.10 -15.31
C GLU A 54 38.04 33.09 -14.97
N GLU A 55 38.06 33.63 -13.75
CA GLU A 55 37.10 34.63 -13.28
C GLU A 55 37.55 36.05 -13.66
N PRO A 56 36.65 36.92 -14.16
CA PRO A 56 36.85 38.35 -14.13
C PRO A 56 35.86 39.04 -13.17
N VAL A 57 36.36 39.31 -11.95
CA VAL A 57 36.35 40.62 -11.27
C VAL A 57 35.25 41.63 -11.67
N GLU A 58 34.48 42.10 -10.68
CA GLU A 58 33.65 43.30 -10.80
C GLU A 58 34.48 44.56 -11.07
N GLU A 59 34.07 45.43 -12.00
CA GLU A 59 34.26 46.87 -11.82
C GLU A 59 33.11 47.70 -12.45
N THR A 60 32.87 48.88 -11.90
CA THR A 60 31.64 49.67 -12.09
C THR A 60 31.73 50.70 -13.21
N LYS A 61 30.57 51.14 -13.72
CA LYS A 61 30.36 52.52 -14.21
C LYS A 61 28.88 52.90 -14.37
N ASP A 62 28.52 54.04 -13.80
CA ASP A 62 27.24 54.71 -13.98
C ASP A 62 27.16 55.49 -15.30
N ALA A 63 25.95 55.57 -15.88
CA ALA A 63 25.54 56.67 -16.76
C ALA A 63 24.00 56.77 -16.76
N ALA A 64 23.43 57.97 -16.73
CA ALA A 64 21.98 58.18 -16.67
C ALA A 64 21.50 59.42 -17.44
N THR A 65 20.57 59.21 -18.39
CA THR A 65 19.61 60.18 -18.96
C THR A 65 18.52 59.36 -19.70
N LYS A 66 17.21 59.46 -19.42
CA LYS A 66 16.22 60.56 -19.59
C LYS A 66 15.68 60.70 -21.03
N GLU A 67 14.34 60.52 -21.16
CA GLU A 67 13.38 61.26 -22.02
C GLU A 67 13.60 61.25 -23.56
N ASP A 68 12.61 61.38 -24.46
CA ASP A 68 11.17 61.68 -24.34
C ASP A 68 10.36 61.20 -25.58
N THR A 69 9.04 61.41 -25.59
CA THR A 69 8.08 61.46 -26.73
C THR A 69 7.80 60.19 -27.57
N ALA A 70 6.79 60.16 -28.46
CA ALA A 70 5.33 60.38 -28.33
C ALA A 70 4.64 60.39 -29.73
N MET A 71 3.32 60.09 -29.76
CA MET A 71 2.36 60.25 -30.87
C MET A 71 2.44 59.30 -32.09
N GLU A 72 1.33 58.61 -32.37
CA GLU A 72 0.49 58.88 -33.56
C GLU A 72 -0.98 58.48 -33.28
N VAL A 73 -1.94 58.83 -34.16
CA VAL A 73 -3.38 58.99 -33.85
C VAL A 73 -4.29 58.50 -35.02
N GLU A 74 -5.63 58.50 -34.81
CA GLU A 74 -6.73 58.22 -35.77
C GLU A 74 -7.02 56.73 -36.09
N ASP A 75 -8.23 56.27 -36.48
CA ASP A 75 -9.58 56.37 -35.86
C ASP A 75 -10.33 55.03 -36.19
N ALA A 76 -11.65 54.75 -36.30
CA ALA A 76 -12.91 55.51 -36.31
C ALA A 76 -14.15 54.70 -35.83
N LYS A 77 -15.32 55.36 -35.85
CA LYS A 77 -16.67 54.90 -35.40
C LYS A 77 -17.75 55.68 -36.20
N PRO A 78 -19.09 55.56 -35.98
CA PRO A 78 -19.91 54.62 -35.17
C PRO A 78 -21.21 54.11 -35.91
N VAL A 79 -22.24 53.70 -35.13
CA VAL A 79 -23.69 53.52 -35.47
C VAL A 79 -24.05 52.20 -36.20
N GLY A 80 -25.11 51.44 -35.83
CA GLY A 80 -26.18 51.54 -34.81
C GLY A 80 -26.99 50.22 -34.79
N LYS A 81 -28.22 50.02 -34.25
CA LYS A 81 -29.26 50.80 -33.54
C LYS A 81 -30.07 49.81 -32.62
N LYS A 82 -31.17 50.23 -31.97
CA LYS A 82 -32.23 49.37 -31.35
C LYS A 82 -33.58 49.61 -32.05
N PRO A 83 -34.60 48.73 -31.91
CA PRO A 83 -35.59 48.73 -30.80
C PRO A 83 -35.64 47.37 -30.07
N GLY A 84 -36.54 47.02 -29.13
CA GLY A 84 -37.67 47.71 -28.48
C GLY A 84 -38.72 46.65 -28.05
N GLY A 85 -39.18 46.63 -26.79
CA GLY A 85 -39.98 45.52 -26.23
C GLY A 85 -41.45 45.84 -25.94
N VAL A 86 -42.26 44.81 -25.69
CA VAL A 86 -43.67 44.89 -25.20
C VAL A 86 -43.97 43.72 -24.23
N ARG A 87 -45.05 43.86 -23.46
CA ARG A 87 -45.48 43.06 -22.29
C ARG A 87 -46.89 42.51 -22.53
N SER A 88 -47.20 41.29 -22.10
CA SER A 88 -48.58 40.78 -21.99
C SER A 88 -48.77 39.91 -20.75
N GLN A 89 -50.02 39.65 -20.36
CA GLN A 89 -50.40 38.96 -19.12
C GLN A 89 -51.29 37.75 -19.40
N ALA A 90 -51.25 36.80 -18.46
CA ALA A 90 -52.34 35.93 -17.96
C ALA A 90 -53.48 35.47 -18.89
N THR A 91 -53.82 34.17 -18.74
CA THR A 91 -55.23 33.74 -18.62
C THR A 91 -55.30 32.47 -17.75
N GLN A 92 -56.36 32.34 -16.96
CA GLN A 92 -56.65 31.16 -16.14
C GLN A 92 -57.53 30.17 -16.91
N GLN A 93 -57.48 28.89 -16.56
CA GLN A 93 -58.73 28.14 -16.35
C GLN A 93 -58.59 26.95 -15.38
N ARG A 94 -59.69 26.65 -14.69
CA ARG A 94 -59.89 25.51 -13.78
C ARG A 94 -60.79 24.48 -14.46
N LEU A 95 -60.64 23.20 -14.10
CA LEU A 95 -61.70 22.23 -13.78
C LEU A 95 -61.02 21.16 -12.89
N ARG A 96 -61.48 20.83 -11.67
CA ARG A 96 -62.53 19.85 -11.32
C ARG A 96 -62.44 18.54 -12.15
N GLY A 97 -62.36 17.35 -11.57
CA GLY A 97 -62.27 16.94 -10.16
C GLY A 97 -62.81 15.51 -9.96
N GLY A 98 -62.38 14.79 -8.92
CA GLY A 98 -62.87 13.43 -8.64
C GLY A 98 -62.47 12.92 -7.25
N LYS A 99 -63.37 12.17 -6.60
CA LYS A 99 -63.14 11.46 -5.33
C LYS A 99 -63.15 9.95 -5.58
N ALA A 100 -62.40 9.20 -4.79
CA ALA A 100 -62.66 7.78 -4.52
C ALA A 100 -62.42 7.52 -3.02
N THR A 101 -63.23 6.65 -2.42
CA THR A 101 -63.22 6.32 -0.99
C THR A 101 -63.29 4.81 -0.82
N ILE A 102 -62.41 4.21 -0.03
CA ILE A 102 -62.51 2.81 0.42
C ILE A 102 -62.28 2.76 1.95
N SER A 103 -62.81 1.72 2.60
CA SER A 103 -63.35 1.73 3.96
C SER A 103 -62.48 1.07 5.06
N ASN A 104 -62.92 1.29 6.31
CA ASN A 104 -62.40 0.67 7.54
C ASN A 104 -62.42 -0.87 7.52
N VAL A 105 -61.48 -1.47 8.27
CA VAL A 105 -61.69 -2.73 9.01
C VAL A 105 -61.04 -2.59 10.40
N GLY A 106 -61.73 -3.00 11.45
CA GLY A 106 -61.18 -3.20 12.81
C GLY A 106 -61.04 -4.70 13.13
N PRO A 107 -60.49 -5.07 14.30
CA PRO A 107 -61.37 -5.11 15.49
C PRO A 107 -60.70 -4.72 16.81
N SER A 108 -61.47 -4.83 17.90
CA SER A 108 -61.08 -4.56 19.29
C SER A 108 -60.68 -5.84 20.05
N VAL A 109 -60.09 -5.67 21.24
CA VAL A 109 -60.41 -6.35 22.53
C VAL A 109 -59.30 -6.04 23.56
N GLY A 110 -59.63 -5.98 24.86
CA GLY A 110 -58.63 -6.04 25.95
C GLY A 110 -58.68 -4.90 26.97
N ALA A 111 -59.77 -4.79 27.74
CA ALA A 111 -59.83 -3.87 28.88
C ALA A 111 -59.29 -4.52 30.17
N ARG A 112 -58.61 -3.73 31.03
CA ARG A 112 -58.49 -4.03 32.46
C ARG A 112 -58.41 -2.75 33.33
N SER A 113 -59.14 -2.83 34.43
CA SER A 113 -59.14 -2.02 35.65
C SER A 113 -57.73 -1.86 36.28
N THR A 114 -57.43 -0.92 37.19
CA THR A 114 -58.11 0.25 37.80
C THR A 114 -57.04 1.07 38.55
N GLY A 115 -57.26 2.38 38.81
CA GLY A 115 -56.34 3.14 39.68
C GLY A 115 -56.62 4.64 39.72
N LEU A 116 -57.59 5.07 40.54
CA LEU A 116 -57.97 6.47 40.71
C LEU A 116 -57.26 7.10 41.92
N VAL A 117 -56.47 8.16 41.71
CA VAL A 117 -56.10 9.14 42.76
C VAL A 117 -56.10 10.55 42.16
N LEU A 118 -56.93 11.44 42.69
CA LEU A 118 -56.86 12.89 42.40
C LEU A 118 -55.86 13.56 43.37
N GLY A 119 -55.10 14.54 42.89
CA GLY A 119 -53.97 15.11 43.65
C GLY A 119 -53.51 16.51 43.23
N THR A 120 -54.46 17.45 43.14
CA THR A 120 -54.31 18.94 43.19
C THR A 120 -53.25 19.68 42.34
N HIS A 121 -53.68 20.79 41.71
CA HIS A 121 -52.79 21.76 41.07
C HIS A 121 -51.95 22.55 42.08
N LYS A 122 -50.66 22.75 41.79
CA LYS A 122 -49.94 24.01 42.08
C LYS A 122 -49.06 24.42 40.91
N LYS A 123 -49.18 25.68 40.46
CA LYS A 123 -48.22 26.33 39.55
C LYS A 123 -46.97 26.70 40.33
N LEU A 124 -45.78 26.54 39.75
CA LEU A 124 -44.56 27.25 40.16
C LEU A 124 -43.58 27.36 38.99
N ILE A 125 -42.83 28.46 38.98
CA ILE A 125 -41.94 28.90 37.89
C ILE A 125 -40.53 28.33 38.14
N PRO A 126 -39.78 27.87 37.11
CA PRO A 126 -38.53 27.16 37.33
C PRO A 126 -37.33 28.12 37.47
N HIS A 127 -36.70 28.17 38.65
CA HIS A 127 -35.28 28.48 38.80
C HIS A 127 -34.75 28.04 40.17
N GLN A 128 -34.27 26.80 40.28
CA GLN A 128 -33.37 26.35 41.36
C GLN A 128 -32.37 25.34 40.82
N LEU A 129 -31.08 25.57 41.07
CA LEU A 129 -30.03 24.60 40.76
C LEU A 129 -30.11 23.43 41.74
N ARG A 130 -30.47 22.25 41.24
CA ARG A 130 -30.27 21.01 42.00
C ARG A 130 -28.76 20.77 42.14
N ARG A 131 -28.19 21.22 43.26
CA ARG A 131 -26.99 20.58 43.82
C ARG A 131 -27.36 19.10 44.04
N PHE A 132 -26.68 18.19 43.37
CA PHE A 132 -26.76 16.79 43.72
C PHE A 132 -26.17 16.62 45.12
N PRO A 133 -26.76 15.77 45.99
CA PRO A 133 -26.04 15.34 47.19
C PRO A 133 -24.76 14.60 46.76
N PRO A 134 -23.68 14.63 47.57
CA PRO A 134 -22.55 13.75 47.31
C PRO A 134 -23.04 12.30 47.35
N VAL A 135 -22.79 11.55 46.28
CA VAL A 135 -23.10 10.12 46.26
C VAL A 135 -22.07 9.41 47.13
N GLU A 136 -22.47 9.04 48.34
CA GLU A 136 -21.70 8.11 49.16
C GLU A 136 -21.61 6.76 48.44
N MET A 137 -20.47 6.52 47.78
CA MET A 137 -20.15 5.22 47.21
C MET A 137 -20.01 4.21 48.35
N THR A 138 -21.05 3.40 48.54
CA THR A 138 -21.03 2.28 49.49
C THR A 138 -19.83 1.36 49.21
N ALA A 139 -19.34 0.65 50.24
CA ALA A 139 -18.10 -0.12 50.13
C ALA A 139 -18.12 -1.20 49.02
N HIS A 140 -19.30 -1.72 48.65
CA HIS A 140 -19.47 -2.57 47.47
C HIS A 140 -19.11 -1.85 46.16
N SER A 141 -19.61 -0.62 45.95
CA SER A 141 -19.36 0.16 44.73
C SER A 141 -17.86 0.43 44.51
N ARG A 142 -17.08 0.59 45.58
CA ARG A 142 -15.61 0.66 45.49
C ARG A 142 -14.98 -0.69 45.10
N ARG A 143 -15.42 -1.82 45.70
CA ARG A 143 -14.90 -3.17 45.40
C ARG A 143 -15.15 -3.61 43.94
N ASP A 144 -16.36 -3.38 43.41
CA ASP A 144 -16.69 -3.69 42.01
C ASP A 144 -15.80 -2.92 41.02
N GLY A 145 -15.53 -1.63 41.30
CA GLY A 145 -14.64 -0.81 40.48
C GLY A 145 -13.21 -1.36 40.43
N THR A 146 -12.63 -1.74 41.58
CA THR A 146 -11.27 -2.29 41.63
C THR A 146 -11.09 -3.56 40.79
N LEU A 147 -12.05 -4.49 40.82
CA LEU A 147 -11.94 -5.72 40.02
C LEU A 147 -11.95 -5.43 38.51
N SER A 148 -12.87 -4.57 38.06
CA SER A 148 -12.91 -4.14 36.65
C SER A 148 -11.61 -3.43 36.23
N SER A 149 -10.99 -2.66 37.11
CA SER A 149 -9.71 -2.00 36.85
C SER A 149 -8.53 -2.99 36.77
N VAL A 150 -8.52 -4.04 37.60
CA VAL A 150 -7.48 -5.08 37.55
C VAL A 150 -7.55 -5.89 36.25
N PHE A 151 -8.75 -6.32 35.83
CA PHE A 151 -8.89 -7.03 34.55
C PHE A 151 -8.56 -6.15 33.34
N LEU A 152 -8.91 -4.86 33.38
CA LEU A 152 -8.53 -3.91 32.34
C LEU A 152 -7.01 -3.68 32.29
N LEU A 153 -6.35 -3.54 33.44
CA LEU A 153 -4.89 -3.41 33.52
C LEU A 153 -4.19 -4.67 33.00
N ALA A 154 -4.66 -5.85 33.39
CA ALA A 154 -4.14 -7.13 32.89
C ALA A 154 -4.26 -7.23 31.36
N ALA A 155 -5.41 -6.89 30.77
CA ALA A 155 -5.58 -6.87 29.32
C ALA A 155 -4.60 -5.90 28.62
N ASN A 156 -4.41 -4.69 29.16
CA ASN A 156 -3.48 -3.70 28.59
C ASN A 156 -2.00 -4.09 28.71
N ILE A 157 -1.63 -4.96 29.65
CA ILE A 157 -0.27 -5.52 29.77
C ILE A 157 -0.09 -6.75 28.88
N LEU A 158 -1.09 -7.63 28.83
CA LEU A 158 -1.02 -8.89 28.07
C LEU A 158 -1.09 -8.68 26.55
N ILE A 159 -1.76 -7.63 26.05
CA ILE A 159 -1.80 -7.34 24.60
C ILE A 159 -0.40 -7.05 24.02
N PRO A 160 0.41 -6.10 24.56
CA PRO A 160 1.79 -5.91 24.12
C PRO A 160 2.66 -7.17 24.22
N ILE A 161 2.53 -7.95 25.30
CA ILE A 161 3.29 -9.20 25.48
C ILE A 161 2.90 -10.23 24.42
N ALA A 162 1.61 -10.41 24.15
CA ALA A 162 1.12 -11.31 23.12
C ALA A 162 1.65 -10.94 21.72
N ILE A 163 1.60 -9.64 21.39
CA ILE A 163 2.12 -9.11 20.12
C ILE A 163 3.63 -9.34 20.00
N PHE A 164 4.40 -9.05 21.06
CA PHE A 164 5.84 -9.25 21.07
C PHE A 164 6.22 -10.72 20.91
N VAL A 165 5.64 -11.61 21.72
CA VAL A 165 5.91 -13.06 21.65
C VAL A 165 5.56 -13.61 20.28
N PHE A 166 4.37 -13.28 19.76
CA PHE A 166 3.94 -13.67 18.41
C PHE A 166 4.91 -13.16 17.34
N ALA A 167 5.29 -11.89 17.37
CA ALA A 167 6.23 -11.31 16.41
C ALA A 167 7.59 -12.02 16.42
N THR A 168 8.14 -12.36 17.60
CA THR A 168 9.41 -13.11 17.68
C THR A 168 9.33 -14.57 17.18
N GLY A 169 8.12 -15.10 16.94
CA GLY A 169 7.93 -16.37 16.23
C GLY A 169 7.55 -16.22 14.75
N PHE A 170 6.91 -15.10 14.39
CA PHE A 170 6.44 -14.80 13.04
C PHE A 170 7.54 -14.24 12.12
N PHE A 171 8.57 -13.63 12.68
CA PHE A 171 9.73 -13.11 11.94
C PHE A 171 10.97 -13.97 12.21
N PRO A 172 11.20 -15.07 11.44
CA PRO A 172 12.36 -15.93 11.63
C PRO A 172 13.66 -15.23 11.23
N TYR A 173 14.72 -15.44 12.02
CA TYR A 173 16.07 -15.00 11.69
C TYR A 173 16.64 -15.87 10.55
N LYS A 174 16.99 -15.23 9.42
CA LYS A 174 17.68 -15.89 8.30
C LYS A 174 19.19 -15.61 8.41
N PRO A 175 20.05 -16.61 8.68
CA PRO A 175 21.49 -16.43 8.60
C PRO A 175 21.88 -16.19 7.13
N LEU A 176 22.54 -15.06 6.86
CA LEU A 176 23.05 -14.72 5.52
C LEU A 176 24.58 -14.86 5.51
N LEU A 177 25.09 -15.56 4.49
CA LEU A 177 26.51 -15.63 4.19
C LEU A 177 27.00 -14.24 3.71
N SER A 178 28.10 -13.75 4.29
CA SER A 178 28.59 -12.39 4.06
C SER A 178 29.64 -12.31 2.95
N GLY A 179 29.68 -11.16 2.26
CA GLY A 179 30.61 -10.88 1.15
C GLY A 179 30.33 -11.70 -0.12
N LEU A 180 30.95 -11.30 -1.22
CA LEU A 180 30.75 -11.91 -2.54
C LEU A 180 31.26 -13.36 -2.61
N ALA A 181 30.57 -14.20 -3.38
CA ALA A 181 31.03 -15.52 -3.79
C ALA A 181 32.28 -15.44 -4.66
N THR A 182 33.10 -16.49 -4.57
CA THR A 182 34.31 -16.73 -5.37
C THR A 182 34.23 -18.13 -5.96
N TYR A 183 35.00 -18.44 -7.00
CA TYR A 183 35.15 -19.83 -7.43
C TYR A 183 35.94 -20.65 -6.40
N ASP A 184 35.57 -21.92 -6.24
CA ASP A 184 36.32 -22.88 -5.41
C ASP A 184 37.79 -22.96 -5.85
N THR A 185 38.71 -22.90 -4.89
CA THR A 185 40.14 -23.21 -5.10
C THR A 185 40.43 -24.71 -5.27
N VAL A 186 39.45 -25.58 -4.99
CA VAL A 186 39.59 -27.04 -5.07
C VAL A 186 39.25 -27.55 -6.47
N THR A 187 40.24 -27.51 -7.35
CA THR A 187 40.14 -27.71 -8.81
C THR A 187 40.25 -29.18 -9.25
N GLU A 188 39.43 -30.09 -8.70
CA GLU A 188 39.37 -31.50 -9.17
C GLU A 188 38.99 -31.63 -10.67
N TYR A 189 38.45 -30.56 -11.27
CA TYR A 189 38.10 -30.44 -12.69
C TYR A 189 38.70 -29.19 -13.36
N GLY A 190 39.67 -28.51 -12.72
CA GLY A 190 40.32 -27.32 -13.28
C GLY A 190 39.50 -26.01 -13.18
N ASP A 191 39.85 -25.08 -14.08
CA ASP A 191 39.25 -23.75 -14.23
C ASP A 191 37.76 -23.77 -14.62
N PRO A 192 37.01 -22.66 -14.46
CA PRO A 192 35.66 -22.54 -15.01
C PRO A 192 35.62 -22.76 -16.53
N PRO A 193 34.59 -23.46 -17.05
CA PRO A 193 34.42 -23.61 -18.49
C PRO A 193 34.02 -22.27 -19.10
N ALA A 194 34.35 -22.07 -20.38
CA ALA A 194 34.09 -20.81 -21.07
C ALA A 194 32.59 -20.46 -21.10
N ALA A 195 32.27 -19.19 -20.91
CA ALA A 195 30.90 -18.69 -20.96
C ALA A 195 30.38 -18.63 -22.41
N PRO A 196 29.17 -19.15 -22.72
CA PRO A 196 28.60 -19.04 -24.07
C PRO A 196 28.19 -17.62 -24.46
N PHE A 197 28.01 -16.70 -23.50
CA PHE A 197 27.62 -15.31 -23.72
C PHE A 197 28.56 -14.33 -22.99
N ASP A 198 28.75 -13.14 -23.56
CA ASP A 198 29.58 -12.05 -22.99
C ASP A 198 28.77 -10.78 -22.65
N ARG A 199 27.60 -10.60 -23.28
CA ARG A 199 26.64 -9.53 -23.01
C ARG A 199 25.32 -10.07 -22.48
N LEU A 200 24.74 -9.34 -21.54
CA LEU A 200 23.40 -9.55 -21.02
C LEU A 200 22.54 -8.31 -21.27
N VAL A 201 21.35 -8.51 -21.83
CA VAL A 201 20.23 -7.57 -21.70
C VAL A 201 19.21 -8.24 -20.78
N PHE A 202 18.87 -7.61 -19.66
CA PHE A 202 17.96 -8.17 -18.65
C PHE A 202 16.76 -7.23 -18.46
N MET A 203 15.64 -7.56 -19.10
CA MET A 203 14.41 -6.77 -19.06
C MET A 203 13.41 -7.41 -18.10
N VAL A 204 13.19 -6.76 -16.96
CA VAL A 204 12.12 -7.11 -16.03
C VAL A 204 10.90 -6.24 -16.32
N ILE A 205 9.71 -6.82 -16.27
CA ILE A 205 8.45 -6.10 -16.51
C ILE A 205 7.51 -6.36 -15.34
N ASP A 206 7.04 -5.28 -14.72
CA ASP A 206 6.13 -5.31 -13.58
C ASP A 206 4.82 -6.05 -13.91
N ALA A 207 4.44 -7.00 -13.04
CA ALA A 207 3.17 -7.73 -13.08
C ALA A 207 2.85 -8.43 -14.44
N LEU A 208 3.87 -8.90 -15.16
CA LEU A 208 3.78 -9.42 -16.53
C LEU A 208 2.86 -10.65 -16.68
N ARG A 209 1.64 -10.45 -17.19
CA ARG A 209 0.80 -11.56 -17.67
C ARG A 209 1.43 -12.31 -18.85
N ARG A 210 1.15 -13.61 -18.94
CA ARG A 210 1.43 -14.53 -20.08
C ARG A 210 1.26 -13.92 -21.49
N ALA A 211 0.35 -12.96 -21.70
CA ALA A 211 0.07 -12.40 -23.02
C ALA A 211 1.33 -11.98 -23.79
N ALA A 212 2.37 -11.48 -23.09
CA ALA A 212 3.64 -11.09 -23.70
C ALA A 212 4.54 -12.25 -24.18
N GLN A 213 4.26 -13.51 -23.80
CA GLN A 213 4.83 -14.72 -24.41
C GLN A 213 4.02 -15.14 -25.65
N ALA A 214 2.69 -15.02 -25.61
CA ALA A 214 1.82 -15.35 -26.74
C ALA A 214 2.06 -14.49 -27.99
N ASP A 215 2.66 -13.30 -27.82
CA ASP A 215 3.11 -12.40 -28.89
C ASP A 215 4.43 -12.83 -29.60
N ARG A 216 5.11 -13.89 -29.13
CA ARG A 216 6.44 -14.31 -29.62
C ARG A 216 6.49 -15.71 -30.30
N PRO A 217 5.45 -16.21 -30.98
CA PRO A 217 5.42 -17.61 -31.43
C PRO A 217 6.41 -17.92 -32.56
N ARG A 218 6.98 -16.93 -33.24
CA ARG A 218 8.06 -17.13 -34.23
C ARG A 218 9.36 -17.56 -33.54
N LEU A 219 9.96 -16.69 -32.71
CA LEU A 219 11.26 -16.96 -32.06
C LEU A 219 11.30 -18.30 -31.30
N ILE A 220 10.18 -18.72 -30.70
CA ILE A 220 10.05 -20.03 -30.02
C ILE A 220 10.07 -21.20 -31.01
N ARG A 221 9.35 -21.10 -32.14
CA ARG A 221 9.40 -22.11 -33.23
C ARG A 221 10.74 -22.13 -33.97
N ASP A 222 11.37 -20.96 -34.11
CA ASP A 222 12.62 -20.74 -34.83
C ASP A 222 13.86 -21.10 -33.98
N GLY A 223 13.66 -21.66 -32.78
CA GLY A 223 14.71 -22.06 -31.83
C GLY A 223 15.53 -20.91 -31.24
N ALA A 224 15.17 -19.66 -31.51
CA ALA A 224 15.90 -18.46 -31.06
C ALA A 224 15.46 -17.97 -29.68
N ALA A 225 14.39 -18.53 -29.12
CA ALA A 225 13.89 -18.23 -27.78
C ALA A 225 13.52 -19.50 -27.01
N LEU A 226 13.93 -19.58 -25.75
CA LEU A 226 13.61 -20.65 -24.81
C LEU A 226 12.69 -20.09 -23.70
N PRO A 227 11.37 -20.36 -23.76
CA PRO A 227 10.38 -19.88 -22.79
C PRO A 227 10.23 -20.84 -21.61
N PHE A 228 9.95 -20.26 -20.43
CA PHE A 228 9.67 -20.96 -19.18
C PHE A 228 8.47 -20.34 -18.46
N THR A 229 7.89 -21.09 -17.53
CA THR A 229 7.01 -20.54 -16.49
C THR A 229 7.89 -20.25 -15.27
N ALA A 230 8.08 -18.97 -14.89
CA ALA A 230 8.85 -18.66 -13.69
C ALA A 230 7.92 -18.66 -12.47
N HIS A 231 8.14 -19.57 -11.53
CA HIS A 231 7.39 -19.60 -10.29
C HIS A 231 7.87 -18.49 -9.34
N ALA A 232 6.91 -17.68 -8.89
CA ALA A 232 7.10 -16.49 -8.08
C ALA A 232 6.34 -16.64 -6.75
N THR A 233 6.89 -17.44 -5.84
CA THR A 233 6.40 -17.66 -4.47
C THR A 233 5.97 -16.35 -3.82
N SER A 234 4.74 -16.23 -3.32
CA SER A 234 4.25 -15.00 -2.65
C SER A 234 5.19 -14.52 -1.52
N PRO A 235 5.30 -13.21 -1.26
CA PRO A 235 4.51 -12.10 -1.79
C PRO A 235 4.92 -11.68 -3.21
N THR A 236 3.92 -11.45 -4.06
CA THR A 236 4.03 -11.04 -5.47
C THR A 236 4.02 -9.50 -5.57
N VAL A 237 5.06 -8.87 -5.01
CA VAL A 237 5.23 -7.41 -4.94
C VAL A 237 6.62 -7.02 -5.46
N THR A 238 6.70 -5.95 -6.24
CA THR A 238 7.83 -5.62 -7.12
C THR A 238 9.20 -5.61 -6.45
N MET A 239 9.41 -4.80 -5.40
CA MET A 239 10.73 -4.73 -4.75
C MET A 239 11.19 -6.06 -4.12
N PRO A 240 10.36 -6.79 -3.34
CA PRO A 240 10.66 -8.18 -2.95
C PRO A 240 10.99 -9.12 -4.11
N ARG A 241 10.31 -9.00 -5.25
CA ARG A 241 10.59 -9.84 -6.44
C ARG A 241 11.92 -9.49 -7.12
N LEU A 242 12.26 -8.21 -7.23
CA LEU A 242 13.56 -7.76 -7.76
C LEU A 242 14.70 -8.26 -6.87
N LYS A 243 14.54 -8.21 -5.54
CA LYS A 243 15.46 -8.84 -4.58
C LYS A 243 15.57 -10.35 -4.82
N ALA A 244 14.45 -11.05 -4.96
CA ALA A 244 14.42 -12.49 -5.23
C ALA A 244 15.17 -12.87 -6.52
N ILE A 245 14.98 -12.14 -7.61
CA ILE A 245 15.58 -12.43 -8.92
C ILE A 245 17.08 -12.10 -8.96
N THR A 246 17.56 -11.19 -8.09
CA THR A 246 18.96 -10.74 -8.09
C THR A 246 19.87 -11.49 -7.14
N THR A 247 19.40 -11.87 -5.94
CA THR A 247 20.12 -12.78 -5.02
C THR A 247 19.82 -14.25 -5.33
N GLY A 248 18.59 -14.56 -5.77
CA GLY A 248 18.00 -15.89 -5.74
C GLY A 248 17.61 -16.40 -4.35
N SER A 249 17.50 -15.51 -3.37
CA SER A 249 16.89 -15.80 -2.07
C SER A 249 15.36 -15.75 -2.17
N ILE A 250 14.64 -16.45 -1.31
CA ILE A 250 13.18 -16.32 -1.23
C ILE A 250 12.81 -15.20 -0.25
N PRO A 251 12.03 -14.19 -0.67
CA PRO A 251 11.61 -13.09 0.20
C PRO A 251 10.82 -13.54 1.43
N SER A 252 10.86 -12.71 2.45
CA SER A 252 10.10 -12.84 3.68
C SER A 252 8.97 -11.80 3.73
N PHE A 253 8.06 -11.94 4.70
CA PHE A 253 7.09 -10.89 5.00
C PHE A 253 7.77 -9.59 5.48
N LEU A 254 8.95 -9.68 6.10
CA LEU A 254 9.72 -8.51 6.53
C LEU A 254 10.18 -7.65 5.33
N ASP A 255 10.51 -8.26 4.19
CA ASP A 255 10.87 -7.53 2.97
C ASP A 255 9.71 -6.69 2.41
N VAL A 256 8.45 -7.05 2.69
CA VAL A 256 7.27 -6.23 2.36
C VAL A 256 7.11 -5.08 3.35
N VAL A 257 7.34 -5.33 4.65
CA VAL A 257 7.24 -4.31 5.70
C VAL A 257 8.32 -3.24 5.54
N LEU A 258 9.56 -3.62 5.23
CA LEU A 258 10.65 -2.67 4.96
C LEU A 258 10.42 -1.86 3.66
N ASN A 259 9.76 -2.45 2.66
CA ASN A 259 9.33 -1.73 1.45
C ASN A 259 8.21 -0.69 1.71
N LEU A 260 7.51 -0.73 2.86
CA LEU A 260 6.57 0.33 3.26
C LEU A 260 7.26 1.53 3.90
N ASP A 261 8.56 1.43 4.24
CA ASP A 261 9.36 2.53 4.76
C ASP A 261 10.23 3.11 3.65
N GLU A 262 9.65 3.99 2.84
CA GLU A 262 10.31 4.60 1.66
C GLU A 262 11.53 5.47 1.99
N GLY A 263 11.83 5.72 3.28
CA GLY A 263 12.85 6.67 3.73
C GLY A 263 14.23 6.08 4.02
N ASP A 264 14.34 4.77 4.28
CA ASP A 264 15.54 4.15 4.85
C ASP A 264 16.31 3.26 3.86
N GLU A 265 17.65 3.22 3.99
CA GLU A 265 18.52 2.27 3.26
C GLU A 265 18.32 0.81 3.69
N SER A 266 17.38 0.53 4.60
CA SER A 266 17.07 -0.80 5.14
C SER A 266 16.64 -1.83 4.07
N SER A 267 16.11 -1.36 2.95
CA SER A 267 15.76 -2.19 1.79
C SER A 267 16.91 -2.38 0.78
N SER A 268 18.06 -1.72 0.96
CA SER A 268 19.19 -1.76 0.03
C SER A 268 19.88 -3.13 -0.03
N LEU A 269 20.44 -3.45 -1.20
CA LEU A 269 21.19 -4.67 -1.47
C LEU A 269 22.69 -4.41 -1.70
N ALA A 270 23.18 -3.20 -1.40
CA ALA A 270 24.58 -2.79 -1.59
C ALA A 270 25.61 -3.70 -0.89
N SER A 271 25.21 -4.35 0.21
CA SER A 271 26.03 -5.30 0.98
C SER A 271 25.71 -6.78 0.69
N GLN A 272 24.73 -7.08 -0.18
CA GLN A 272 24.28 -8.44 -0.48
C GLN A 272 24.87 -8.96 -1.80
N ASP A 273 25.24 -10.23 -1.78
CA ASP A 273 25.73 -10.92 -2.98
C ASP A 273 24.59 -11.17 -3.97
N THR A 274 24.78 -10.70 -5.20
CA THR A 274 23.79 -10.69 -6.29
C THR A 274 24.48 -10.89 -7.63
N TRP A 275 23.76 -11.34 -8.66
CA TRP A 275 24.36 -11.45 -10.00
C TRP A 275 24.84 -10.09 -10.55
N LEU A 276 24.22 -8.98 -10.15
CA LEU A 276 24.70 -7.62 -10.44
C LEU A 276 26.07 -7.35 -9.77
N ALA A 277 26.19 -7.64 -8.47
CA ALA A 277 27.44 -7.47 -7.74
C ALA A 277 28.56 -8.37 -8.30
N GLN A 278 28.24 -9.61 -8.66
CA GLN A 278 29.17 -10.54 -9.32
C GLN A 278 29.61 -10.04 -10.70
N MET A 279 28.69 -9.55 -11.54
CA MET A 279 29.04 -8.94 -12.83
C MET A 279 29.91 -7.69 -12.67
N LYS A 280 29.70 -6.88 -11.62
CA LYS A 280 30.57 -5.73 -11.30
C LYS A 280 31.95 -6.17 -10.82
N ALA A 281 32.02 -7.15 -9.91
CA ALA A 281 33.27 -7.68 -9.40
C ALA A 281 34.12 -8.39 -10.46
N LYS A 282 33.48 -8.97 -11.49
CA LYS A 282 34.16 -9.55 -12.66
C LYS A 282 34.96 -8.53 -13.48
N GLY A 283 34.55 -7.25 -13.48
CA GLY A 283 35.29 -6.15 -14.13
C GLY A 283 35.38 -6.15 -15.66
N THR A 284 34.82 -7.16 -16.36
CA THR A 284 34.93 -7.31 -17.83
C THR A 284 33.94 -6.50 -18.66
N GLY A 285 33.30 -5.47 -18.09
CA GLY A 285 32.22 -4.74 -18.77
C GLY A 285 31.73 -3.52 -18.00
N LYS A 286 30.56 -3.00 -18.41
CA LYS A 286 29.86 -1.89 -17.74
C LYS A 286 28.42 -2.28 -17.45
N LEU A 287 27.92 -1.89 -16.29
CA LEU A 287 26.54 -2.08 -15.87
C LEU A 287 25.75 -0.79 -16.17
N VAL A 288 24.71 -0.90 -16.98
CA VAL A 288 23.87 0.23 -17.38
C VAL A 288 22.41 -0.08 -17.10
N MET A 289 21.71 0.86 -16.46
CA MET A 289 20.30 0.77 -16.09
C MET A 289 19.47 1.81 -16.86
N TYR A 290 18.28 1.38 -17.28
CA TYR A 290 17.21 2.23 -17.81
C TYR A 290 15.89 1.71 -17.23
N GLY A 291 15.02 2.57 -16.68
CA GLY A 291 13.68 2.18 -16.22
C GLY A 291 13.28 2.78 -14.88
N ASP A 292 12.78 1.95 -13.97
CA ASP A 292 12.18 2.38 -12.70
C ASP A 292 13.22 2.65 -11.60
N ASP A 293 13.06 3.77 -10.88
CA ASP A 293 13.95 4.22 -9.78
C ASP A 293 14.14 3.20 -8.65
N THR A 294 13.25 2.22 -8.50
CA THR A 294 13.37 1.11 -7.52
C THR A 294 14.71 0.37 -7.66
N TRP A 295 15.25 0.23 -8.88
CA TRP A 295 16.58 -0.37 -9.08
C TRP A 295 17.71 0.48 -8.49
N LEU A 296 17.57 1.80 -8.48
CA LEU A 296 18.59 2.71 -7.95
C LEU A 296 18.54 2.77 -6.41
N LYS A 297 17.34 2.59 -5.83
CA LYS A 297 17.16 2.38 -4.38
C LYS A 297 17.72 1.03 -3.91
N LEU A 298 17.50 -0.04 -4.67
CA LEU A 298 18.00 -1.39 -4.35
C LEU A 298 19.52 -1.52 -4.55
N PHE A 299 20.07 -0.90 -5.60
CA PHE A 299 21.47 -1.08 -6.03
C PHE A 299 22.23 0.26 -6.12
N PRO A 300 22.33 1.03 -5.01
CA PRO A 300 22.96 2.35 -5.01
C PRO A 300 24.45 2.23 -5.35
N GLY A 301 24.92 3.04 -6.29
CA GLY A 301 26.31 3.01 -6.78
C GLY A 301 26.71 1.74 -7.56
N THR A 302 25.77 0.83 -7.87
CA THR A 302 26.08 -0.39 -8.64
C THR A 302 26.28 -0.10 -10.12
N PHE A 303 25.44 0.72 -10.75
CA PHE A 303 25.50 0.99 -12.20
C PHE A 303 26.54 2.07 -12.55
N ASP A 304 27.25 1.90 -13.69
CA ASP A 304 28.18 2.90 -14.24
C ASP A 304 27.44 4.03 -14.99
N ARG A 305 26.21 3.76 -15.43
CA ARG A 305 25.28 4.75 -15.97
C ARG A 305 23.85 4.30 -15.66
N ALA A 306 23.02 5.22 -15.19
CA ALA A 306 21.61 5.00 -14.91
C ALA A 306 20.77 6.12 -15.55
N ASP A 307 19.55 5.77 -15.94
CA ASP A 307 18.51 6.69 -16.37
C ASP A 307 17.20 6.21 -15.71
N GLY A 308 16.94 6.78 -14.53
CA GLY A 308 15.86 6.39 -13.63
C GLY A 308 14.62 7.26 -13.82
N THR A 309 13.46 6.63 -13.72
CA THR A 309 12.16 7.28 -13.96
C THR A 309 11.11 6.79 -12.96
N THR A 310 10.16 7.66 -12.64
CA THR A 310 9.06 7.39 -11.70
C THR A 310 7.85 6.70 -12.34
N SER A 311 7.80 6.56 -13.68
CA SER A 311 6.81 5.74 -14.38
C SER A 311 7.26 5.39 -15.82
N PHE A 312 7.61 4.13 -16.05
CA PHE A 312 8.17 3.69 -17.34
C PHE A 312 7.18 2.86 -18.17
N PHE A 313 6.35 3.52 -18.98
CA PHE A 313 5.39 2.85 -19.88
C PHE A 313 5.94 2.66 -21.30
N VAL A 314 6.49 1.47 -21.58
CA VAL A 314 6.92 1.05 -22.93
C VAL A 314 6.14 -0.18 -23.38
N SER A 315 5.78 -0.23 -24.66
CA SER A 315 5.14 -1.41 -25.26
C SER A 315 6.15 -2.56 -25.36
N THR A 316 6.01 -3.58 -24.50
CA THR A 316 6.86 -4.78 -24.45
C THR A 316 7.10 -5.40 -25.82
N THR A 317 6.03 -5.56 -26.61
CA THR A 317 6.06 -6.19 -27.94
C THR A 317 6.80 -5.33 -28.98
N LEU A 318 6.97 -4.03 -28.74
CA LEU A 318 7.74 -3.14 -29.61
C LEU A 318 9.23 -3.19 -29.26
N ALA A 319 9.59 -2.96 -28.00
CA ALA A 319 10.99 -2.96 -27.54
C ALA A 319 11.69 -4.29 -27.87
N THR A 320 11.10 -5.40 -27.42
CA THR A 320 11.67 -6.75 -27.65
C THR A 320 11.84 -7.12 -29.13
N ARG A 321 11.10 -6.51 -30.05
CA ARG A 321 11.28 -6.70 -31.50
C ARG A 321 12.39 -5.84 -32.08
N VAL A 322 12.53 -4.60 -31.62
CA VAL A 322 13.64 -3.70 -32.03
C VAL A 322 14.97 -4.26 -31.54
N ASP A 323 15.03 -4.67 -30.28
CA ASP A 323 16.24 -5.24 -29.66
C ASP A 323 16.68 -6.55 -30.35
N GLN A 324 15.74 -7.48 -30.61
CA GLN A 324 16.06 -8.71 -31.35
C GLN A 324 16.49 -8.42 -32.80
N GLY A 325 15.86 -7.45 -33.46
CA GLY A 325 16.24 -7.03 -34.81
C GLY A 325 17.68 -6.49 -34.87
N ALA A 326 18.11 -5.74 -33.85
CA ALA A 326 19.50 -5.31 -33.71
C ALA A 326 20.44 -6.50 -33.45
N ILE A 327 20.08 -7.41 -32.53
CA ILE A 327 20.88 -8.60 -32.18
C ILE A 327 21.11 -9.51 -33.40
N GLU A 328 20.10 -9.71 -34.26
CA GLU A 328 20.24 -10.53 -35.46
C GLU A 328 20.98 -9.82 -36.62
N ALA A 329 20.88 -8.50 -36.73
CA ALA A 329 21.46 -7.72 -37.82
C ALA A 329 22.92 -7.26 -37.60
N GLN A 330 23.50 -7.47 -36.41
CA GLN A 330 24.84 -6.99 -36.07
C GLN A 330 25.70 -8.12 -35.49
N ASP A 331 26.78 -8.51 -36.20
CA ASP A 331 27.63 -9.64 -35.81
C ASP A 331 28.17 -9.54 -34.38
N HIS A 332 28.54 -8.33 -33.96
CA HIS A 332 29.06 -8.05 -32.62
C HIS A 332 28.00 -8.15 -31.49
N LEU A 333 26.74 -8.40 -31.83
CA LEU A 333 25.64 -8.65 -30.88
C LEU A 333 25.22 -10.12 -30.83
N GLN A 334 25.73 -11.00 -31.70
CA GLN A 334 25.39 -12.44 -31.76
C GLN A 334 25.79 -13.22 -30.48
N SER A 335 26.65 -12.64 -29.63
CA SER A 335 27.03 -13.15 -28.30
C SER A 335 26.19 -12.60 -27.15
N THR A 336 25.15 -11.81 -27.44
CA THR A 336 24.21 -11.28 -26.45
C THR A 336 23.20 -12.34 -26.03
N LEU A 337 22.98 -12.46 -24.72
CA LEU A 337 21.82 -13.12 -24.12
C LEU A 337 20.79 -12.04 -23.76
N PHE A 338 19.59 -12.12 -24.31
CA PHE A 338 18.48 -11.24 -23.95
C PHE A 338 17.45 -12.02 -23.12
N VAL A 339 17.34 -11.69 -21.84
CA VAL A 339 16.35 -12.27 -20.93
C VAL A 339 15.22 -11.27 -20.73
N VAL A 340 13.98 -11.75 -20.86
CA VAL A 340 12.77 -10.99 -20.49
C VAL A 340 11.97 -11.79 -19.49
N CYS A 341 11.68 -11.21 -18.33
CA CYS A 341 10.86 -11.86 -17.30
C CYS A 341 9.82 -10.93 -16.69
N GLY A 342 8.76 -11.54 -16.15
CA GLY A 342 7.94 -10.93 -15.11
C GLY A 342 8.59 -11.10 -13.76
N ASP A 343 8.59 -10.04 -12.97
CA ASP A 343 8.92 -10.10 -11.55
C ASP A 343 7.79 -10.79 -10.75
N HIS A 344 6.54 -10.61 -11.17
CA HIS A 344 5.37 -11.39 -10.79
C HIS A 344 4.32 -11.34 -11.92
N GLY A 345 3.24 -12.11 -11.81
CA GLY A 345 2.08 -12.01 -12.69
C GLY A 345 0.97 -11.14 -12.08
N MET A 346 -0.20 -11.09 -12.74
CA MET A 346 -1.42 -10.50 -12.16
C MET A 346 -2.64 -11.36 -12.53
N ASN A 347 -3.63 -11.39 -11.64
CA ASN A 347 -4.85 -12.16 -11.84
C ASN A 347 -5.75 -11.58 -12.95
N ASP A 348 -6.85 -12.28 -13.29
CA ASP A 348 -7.71 -11.90 -14.42
C ASP A 348 -8.24 -10.45 -14.34
N ALA A 349 -8.52 -9.94 -13.12
CA ALA A 349 -8.99 -8.58 -12.87
C ALA A 349 -7.88 -7.51 -12.98
N GLY A 350 -6.60 -7.89 -12.82
CA GLY A 350 -5.46 -6.98 -12.78
C GLY A 350 -4.91 -6.73 -11.38
N ASN A 351 -5.34 -7.52 -10.39
CA ASN A 351 -4.80 -7.46 -9.04
C ASN A 351 -3.53 -8.34 -8.95
N HIS A 352 -2.67 -7.99 -8.01
CA HIS A 352 -1.40 -8.63 -7.70
C HIS A 352 -1.10 -8.45 -6.20
N GLY A 353 -0.05 -9.10 -5.68
CA GLY A 353 0.33 -9.10 -4.27
C GLY A 353 -0.11 -10.35 -3.49
N ALA A 354 -1.00 -11.18 -4.04
CA ALA A 354 -1.48 -12.41 -3.39
C ALA A 354 -0.81 -13.68 -3.98
N SER A 355 -1.55 -14.78 -4.04
CA SER A 355 -1.05 -16.14 -4.30
C SER A 355 -1.91 -16.94 -5.29
N SER A 356 -2.66 -16.29 -6.18
CA SER A 356 -3.37 -17.03 -7.23
C SER A 356 -2.40 -17.45 -8.36
N PRO A 357 -2.67 -18.53 -9.10
CA PRO A 357 -1.77 -19.01 -10.16
C PRO A 357 -1.41 -17.96 -11.23
N GLY A 358 -2.32 -17.01 -11.51
CA GLY A 358 -2.04 -15.90 -12.43
C GLY A 358 -1.09 -14.82 -11.88
N GLU A 359 -0.89 -14.78 -10.56
CA GLU A 359 0.07 -13.90 -9.87
C GLU A 359 1.43 -14.58 -9.65
N THR A 360 1.42 -15.88 -9.34
CA THR A 360 2.62 -16.67 -8.99
C THR A 360 3.32 -17.30 -10.20
N SER A 361 2.79 -17.16 -11.42
CA SER A 361 3.35 -17.75 -12.64
C SER A 361 3.66 -16.71 -13.74
N PRO A 362 4.54 -15.71 -13.51
CA PRO A 362 5.06 -14.85 -14.56
C PRO A 362 5.75 -15.59 -15.71
N ALA A 363 5.76 -14.95 -16.87
CA ALA A 363 6.54 -15.39 -18.02
C ALA A 363 8.05 -15.16 -17.80
N LEU A 364 8.88 -16.13 -18.20
CA LEU A 364 10.32 -15.98 -18.38
C LEU A 364 10.70 -16.44 -19.79
N VAL A 365 11.56 -15.71 -20.48
CA VAL A 365 12.05 -16.08 -21.82
C VAL A 365 13.51 -15.66 -21.97
N PHE A 366 14.36 -16.61 -22.33
CA PHE A 366 15.73 -16.35 -22.79
C PHE A 366 15.73 -16.31 -24.31
N MET A 367 16.42 -15.34 -24.92
CA MET A 367 16.44 -15.11 -26.37
C MET A 367 17.87 -14.83 -26.83
N SER A 368 18.31 -15.55 -27.87
CA SER A 368 19.58 -15.31 -28.56
C SER A 368 19.68 -16.22 -29.79
N PRO A 369 20.29 -15.79 -30.92
CA PRO A 369 20.55 -16.65 -32.07
C PRO A 369 21.29 -17.95 -31.72
N LYS A 370 22.15 -17.95 -30.68
CA LYS A 370 22.87 -19.15 -30.21
C LYS A 370 21.96 -20.24 -29.64
N LEU A 371 20.75 -19.91 -29.15
CA LEU A 371 19.82 -20.91 -28.60
C LEU A 371 19.36 -21.93 -29.66
N ARG A 372 19.46 -21.61 -30.95
CA ARG A 372 19.18 -22.53 -32.06
C ARG A 372 20.00 -23.82 -31.99
N ALA A 373 21.17 -23.79 -31.36
CA ALA A 373 22.02 -24.97 -31.11
C ALA A 373 21.35 -26.01 -30.19
N LEU A 374 20.44 -25.59 -29.29
CA LEU A 374 19.75 -26.45 -28.33
C LEU A 374 18.61 -27.28 -28.96
N LYS A 375 18.18 -26.96 -30.19
CA LYS A 375 17.15 -27.71 -30.97
C LYS A 375 15.83 -27.94 -30.22
N SER A 376 15.35 -26.92 -29.51
CA SER A 376 14.10 -26.96 -28.74
C SER A 376 12.86 -26.98 -29.65
N ASN A 377 12.34 -28.17 -29.95
CA ASN A 377 11.10 -28.38 -30.72
C ASN A 377 9.83 -28.03 -29.89
N LEU A 378 9.69 -26.76 -29.49
CA LEU A 378 8.60 -26.29 -28.63
C LEU A 378 7.38 -25.82 -29.45
N GLN A 379 6.20 -26.23 -29.02
CA GLN A 379 4.94 -25.76 -29.60
C GLN A 379 4.65 -24.32 -29.15
N SER A 380 4.21 -23.49 -30.11
CA SER A 380 3.81 -22.10 -29.81
C SER A 380 2.80 -21.57 -30.84
N PRO A 381 1.78 -20.80 -30.46
CA PRO A 381 1.38 -20.53 -29.08
C PRO A 381 0.82 -21.81 -28.41
N MET A 382 1.03 -21.92 -27.09
CA MET A 382 0.39 -22.97 -26.28
C MET A 382 -1.09 -22.63 -26.02
N PRO A 383 -1.98 -23.63 -25.83
CA PRO A 383 -3.36 -23.43 -25.36
C PRO A 383 -3.47 -22.59 -24.09
N GLU A 384 -4.69 -22.23 -23.69
CA GLU A 384 -4.96 -21.63 -22.36
C GLU A 384 -5.08 -22.72 -21.29
N ASP A 385 -4.59 -22.43 -20.09
CA ASP A 385 -4.49 -23.36 -18.95
C ASP A 385 -4.76 -22.60 -17.64
N GLU A 386 -5.68 -23.12 -16.81
CA GLU A 386 -6.11 -22.48 -15.56
C GLU A 386 -5.06 -22.54 -14.44
N SER A 387 -4.06 -23.42 -14.54
CA SER A 387 -2.90 -23.49 -13.65
C SER A 387 -1.82 -22.45 -13.97
N PHE A 388 -1.93 -21.80 -15.13
CA PHE A 388 -0.94 -20.90 -15.72
C PHE A 388 0.45 -21.52 -16.01
N GLN A 389 0.57 -22.86 -16.03
CA GLN A 389 1.82 -23.55 -16.41
C GLN A 389 1.80 -23.92 -17.89
N TYR A 390 2.66 -23.29 -18.70
CA TYR A 390 2.59 -23.37 -20.18
C TYR A 390 3.83 -23.95 -20.85
N TYR A 391 4.97 -23.78 -20.21
CA TYR A 391 6.27 -24.36 -20.56
C TYR A 391 6.89 -24.91 -19.26
N SER A 392 8.11 -25.49 -19.30
CA SER A 392 8.75 -26.01 -18.08
C SER A 392 8.79 -24.94 -17.00
N THR A 393 8.39 -25.34 -15.78
CA THR A 393 8.33 -24.47 -14.61
C THR A 393 9.69 -24.47 -13.92
N VAL A 394 10.21 -23.27 -13.65
CA VAL A 394 11.49 -23.02 -12.97
C VAL A 394 11.27 -22.01 -11.85
N GLU A 395 12.05 -22.07 -10.78
CA GLU A 395 11.93 -21.09 -9.69
C GLU A 395 12.60 -19.77 -10.10
N GLN A 396 12.10 -18.62 -9.62
CA GLN A 396 12.78 -17.34 -9.84
C GLN A 396 14.23 -17.31 -9.33
N SER A 397 14.57 -18.13 -8.34
CA SER A 397 15.94 -18.27 -7.83
C SER A 397 16.90 -18.92 -8.83
N ASP A 398 16.40 -19.74 -9.76
CA ASP A 398 17.18 -20.43 -10.81
C ASP A 398 17.81 -19.47 -11.84
N VAL A 399 17.30 -18.24 -11.92
CA VAL A 399 17.80 -17.23 -12.88
C VAL A 399 19.25 -16.89 -12.60
N ALA A 400 19.63 -16.63 -11.34
CA ALA A 400 20.99 -16.23 -10.98
C ALA A 400 22.08 -17.32 -11.22
N PRO A 401 21.93 -18.62 -10.84
CA PRO A 401 22.91 -19.65 -11.17
C PRO A 401 22.96 -19.95 -12.68
N THR A 402 21.83 -19.79 -13.38
CA THR A 402 21.78 -19.92 -14.84
C THR A 402 22.55 -18.79 -15.52
N LEU A 403 22.36 -17.53 -15.09
CA LEU A 403 23.18 -16.40 -15.55
C LEU A 403 24.67 -16.57 -15.18
N ALA A 404 24.98 -17.05 -13.98
CA ALA A 404 26.34 -17.29 -13.50
C ALA A 404 27.10 -18.29 -14.39
N ALA A 405 26.44 -19.37 -14.81
CA ALA A 405 26.99 -20.30 -15.80
C ALA A 405 27.08 -19.69 -17.20
N LEU A 406 26.00 -19.08 -17.70
CA LEU A 406 25.90 -18.58 -19.08
C LEU A 406 26.83 -17.39 -19.39
N LEU A 407 27.17 -16.59 -18.38
CA LEU A 407 28.02 -15.39 -18.49
C LEU A 407 29.37 -15.52 -17.76
N GLY A 408 29.61 -16.64 -17.07
CA GLY A 408 30.86 -16.94 -16.37
C GLY A 408 31.15 -15.99 -15.21
N PHE A 409 30.41 -16.13 -14.12
CA PHE A 409 30.74 -15.58 -12.80
C PHE A 409 30.34 -16.59 -11.68
N PRO A 410 30.79 -16.44 -10.42
CA PRO A 410 30.36 -17.29 -9.30
C PRO A 410 28.86 -17.20 -8.99
N VAL A 411 28.23 -18.31 -8.58
CA VAL A 411 26.83 -18.28 -8.09
C VAL A 411 26.78 -17.48 -6.77
N PRO A 412 25.87 -16.50 -6.60
CA PRO A 412 25.80 -15.70 -5.36
C PRO A 412 25.61 -16.56 -4.10
N LYS A 413 26.29 -16.23 -2.99
CA LYS A 413 26.36 -17.12 -1.81
C LYS A 413 25.00 -17.54 -1.24
N ASN A 414 24.04 -16.61 -1.22
CA ASN A 414 22.71 -16.81 -0.61
C ASN A 414 21.65 -17.26 -1.63
N ASN A 415 22.08 -17.82 -2.76
CA ASN A 415 21.22 -18.30 -3.83
C ASN A 415 20.57 -19.66 -3.49
N LEU A 416 19.24 -19.77 -3.67
CA LEU A 416 18.46 -21.01 -3.49
C LEU A 416 18.03 -21.61 -4.83
N GLY A 417 18.76 -21.32 -5.91
CA GLY A 417 18.44 -21.68 -7.29
C GLY A 417 19.22 -22.88 -7.79
N ALA A 418 18.62 -23.66 -8.68
CA ALA A 418 19.32 -24.68 -9.45
C ALA A 418 19.62 -24.16 -10.86
N LEU A 419 20.80 -24.44 -11.39
CA LEU A 419 21.12 -24.25 -12.80
C LEU A 419 20.10 -24.99 -13.69
N ILE A 420 19.44 -24.27 -14.60
CA ILE A 420 18.41 -24.82 -15.49
C ILE A 420 19.05 -25.84 -16.47
N PRO A 421 18.69 -27.14 -16.42
CA PRO A 421 19.39 -28.18 -17.17
C PRO A 421 19.35 -28.03 -18.69
N GLU A 422 18.31 -27.39 -19.24
CA GLU A 422 18.14 -27.14 -20.67
C GLU A 422 19.28 -26.31 -21.30
N PHE A 423 20.08 -25.59 -20.49
CA PHE A 423 21.26 -24.85 -20.95
C PHE A 423 22.58 -25.64 -20.92
N LEU A 424 22.64 -26.78 -20.21
CA LEU A 424 23.84 -27.62 -20.14
C LEU A 424 24.41 -28.05 -21.50
N PRO A 425 23.61 -28.28 -22.57
CA PRO A 425 24.13 -28.63 -23.90
C PRO A 425 25.00 -27.56 -24.58
N PHE A 426 25.09 -26.32 -24.05
CA PHE A 426 26.09 -25.35 -24.52
C PHE A 426 27.53 -25.80 -24.26
N TRP A 427 27.76 -26.62 -23.23
CA TRP A 427 29.05 -27.25 -22.95
C TRP A 427 29.02 -28.68 -23.46
N SER A 428 29.69 -28.96 -24.58
CA SER A 428 29.70 -30.29 -25.19
C SER A 428 30.45 -31.34 -24.34
N ASN A 429 31.38 -30.90 -23.51
CA ASN A 429 32.09 -31.74 -22.56
C ASN A 429 31.24 -32.01 -21.31
N ARG A 430 30.99 -33.30 -21.01
CA ARG A 430 30.25 -33.70 -19.80
C ARG A 430 30.97 -33.35 -18.50
N LYS A 431 32.30 -33.17 -18.52
CA LYS A 431 33.08 -32.73 -17.35
C LYS A 431 32.66 -31.32 -16.91
N ASP A 432 32.59 -30.38 -17.83
CA ASP A 432 32.16 -28.99 -17.63
C ASP A 432 30.73 -28.94 -17.05
N GLN A 433 29.80 -29.75 -17.59
CA GLN A 433 28.43 -29.84 -17.10
C GLN A 433 28.36 -30.33 -15.64
N VAL A 434 29.13 -31.37 -15.29
CA VAL A 434 29.24 -31.89 -13.92
C VAL A 434 29.88 -30.84 -12.98
N GLN A 435 30.92 -30.15 -13.42
CA GLN A 435 31.63 -29.13 -12.66
C GLN A 435 30.74 -27.90 -12.34
N LEU A 436 29.95 -27.42 -13.31
CA LEU A 436 28.99 -26.33 -13.12
C LEU A 436 27.91 -26.69 -12.10
N LEU A 437 27.28 -27.86 -12.25
CA LEU A 437 26.27 -28.35 -11.30
C LEU A 437 26.86 -28.57 -9.90
N MET A 438 28.08 -29.11 -9.80
CA MET A 438 28.71 -29.37 -8.51
C MET A 438 29.08 -28.07 -7.77
N ARG A 439 29.48 -27.01 -8.48
CA ARG A 439 29.74 -25.69 -7.87
C ARG A 439 28.47 -25.05 -7.31
N ASN A 440 27.35 -25.11 -8.05
CA ASN A 440 26.05 -24.69 -7.54
C ASN A 440 25.62 -25.55 -6.33
N ALA A 441 25.87 -26.86 -6.34
CA ALA A 441 25.55 -27.74 -5.22
C ALA A 441 26.40 -27.47 -3.97
N ARG A 442 27.69 -27.15 -4.12
CA ARG A 442 28.57 -26.70 -3.01
C ARG A 442 28.09 -25.39 -2.40
N GLN A 443 27.73 -24.41 -3.24
CA GLN A 443 27.19 -23.13 -2.78
C GLN A 443 25.88 -23.31 -1.99
N ILE A 444 24.97 -24.19 -2.43
CA ILE A 444 23.77 -24.51 -1.64
C ILE A 444 24.11 -25.29 -0.36
N ARG A 445 25.06 -26.23 -0.38
CA ARG A 445 25.56 -26.90 0.85
C ARG A 445 26.03 -25.88 1.88
N ASP A 446 26.67 -24.80 1.47
CA ASP A 446 27.18 -23.78 2.40
C ASP A 446 26.05 -22.96 3.05
N ILE A 447 24.89 -22.83 2.38
CA ILE A 447 23.66 -22.34 3.02
C ILE A 447 23.12 -23.38 4.01
N VAL A 448 23.07 -24.67 3.65
CA VAL A 448 22.65 -25.76 4.56
C VAL A 448 23.52 -25.76 5.83
N LEU A 449 24.84 -25.66 5.70
CA LEU A 449 25.78 -25.52 6.82
C LEU A 449 25.52 -24.26 7.67
N ALA A 450 25.21 -23.12 7.06
CA ALA A 450 24.94 -21.87 7.78
C ALA A 450 23.57 -21.85 8.48
N VAL A 451 22.60 -22.63 7.98
CA VAL A 451 21.23 -22.72 8.51
C VAL A 451 21.10 -23.77 9.61
N PHE A 452 21.76 -24.92 9.48
CA PHE A 452 21.62 -26.05 10.42
C PHE A 452 22.87 -26.30 11.29
N GLY A 453 23.99 -25.65 10.99
CA GLY A 453 25.29 -25.88 11.66
C GLY A 453 26.12 -27.00 11.01
N PRO A 454 27.40 -27.15 11.40
CA PRO A 454 28.33 -28.08 10.77
C PRO A 454 27.97 -29.56 10.97
N GLY A 455 27.42 -29.91 12.14
CA GLY A 455 27.15 -31.29 12.54
C GLY A 455 26.13 -32.05 11.67
N ILE A 456 25.39 -31.37 10.79
CA ILE A 456 24.43 -32.01 9.86
C ILE A 456 25.10 -32.97 8.85
N PHE A 457 26.39 -32.82 8.58
CA PHE A 457 27.20 -33.76 7.79
C PHE A 457 28.21 -34.56 8.64
N GLU A 458 28.04 -34.58 9.97
CA GLU A 458 28.89 -35.31 10.92
C GLU A 458 28.12 -36.48 11.57
N SER A 459 27.24 -37.13 10.81
CA SER A 459 26.37 -38.19 11.34
C SER A 459 27.13 -39.49 11.63
N ASN A 460 27.37 -39.76 12.91
CA ASN A 460 27.76 -41.09 13.40
C ASN A 460 26.67 -42.12 13.00
N PRO A 461 27.00 -43.24 12.31
CA PRO A 461 26.00 -44.20 11.83
C PRO A 461 25.14 -44.84 12.93
N ASP A 462 25.63 -44.90 14.17
CA ASP A 462 24.92 -45.48 15.33
C ASP A 462 24.03 -44.47 16.08
N ALA A 463 23.81 -43.27 15.54
CA ALA A 463 22.94 -42.26 16.16
C ALA A 463 21.45 -42.67 16.08
N ASP A 464 20.84 -42.85 17.25
CA ASP A 464 19.49 -43.43 17.42
C ASP A 464 18.41 -42.59 16.72
N ALA A 465 17.51 -43.26 16.00
CA ALA A 465 16.59 -42.62 15.05
C ALA A 465 15.36 -41.95 15.71
N ALA A 466 15.30 -41.92 17.04
CA ALA A 466 14.13 -41.53 17.82
C ALA A 466 14.08 -40.04 18.25
N THR A 467 15.13 -39.25 17.99
CA THR A 467 15.27 -37.88 18.53
C THR A 467 15.49 -36.76 17.51
N GLU A 468 15.75 -37.06 16.23
CA GLU A 468 15.93 -36.07 15.17
C GLU A 468 14.59 -35.69 14.49
N PRO A 469 14.06 -34.45 14.61
CA PRO A 469 12.66 -34.19 14.30
C PRO A 469 12.24 -34.04 12.82
N ASN A 470 13.15 -34.16 11.84
CA ASN A 470 12.76 -33.98 10.43
C ASN A 470 13.51 -34.90 9.44
N THR A 471 12.74 -35.60 8.61
CA THR A 471 13.24 -36.53 7.58
C THR A 471 14.10 -35.85 6.53
N ASP A 472 13.65 -34.68 6.09
CA ASP A 472 14.15 -34.00 4.90
C ASP A 472 15.62 -33.55 5.06
N TYR A 473 16.01 -33.18 6.28
CA TYR A 473 17.38 -32.77 6.59
C TYR A 473 18.36 -33.96 6.52
N ARG A 474 17.93 -35.14 6.99
CA ARG A 474 18.69 -36.39 6.91
C ARG A 474 18.79 -36.91 5.46
N GLU A 475 17.75 -36.72 4.66
CA GLU A 475 17.81 -37.03 3.21
C GLU A 475 18.77 -36.10 2.45
N LEU A 476 18.84 -34.81 2.79
CA LEU A 476 19.82 -33.88 2.22
C LEU A 476 21.26 -34.27 2.56
N ALA A 477 21.54 -34.61 3.82
CA ALA A 477 22.86 -35.03 4.30
C ALA A 477 23.33 -36.30 3.59
N LEU A 478 22.54 -37.38 3.65
CA LEU A 478 22.83 -38.65 2.98
C LEU A 478 22.89 -38.51 1.45
N GLY A 479 22.08 -37.61 0.88
CA GLY A 479 22.13 -37.28 -0.55
C GLY A 479 23.44 -36.59 -0.95
N TRP A 480 23.95 -35.69 -0.10
CA TRP A 480 25.21 -35.00 -0.32
C TRP A 480 26.41 -35.95 -0.20
N GLU A 481 26.46 -36.81 0.82
CA GLU A 481 27.54 -37.79 0.99
C GLU A 481 27.66 -38.73 -0.22
N ARG A 482 26.52 -39.25 -0.69
CA ARG A 482 26.45 -40.09 -1.90
C ARG A 482 26.95 -39.32 -3.13
N LEU A 483 26.55 -38.05 -3.28
CA LEU A 483 26.98 -37.20 -4.37
C LEU A 483 28.49 -36.93 -4.35
N ALA A 484 29.04 -36.48 -3.21
CA ALA A 484 30.47 -36.19 -3.05
C ALA A 484 31.34 -37.46 -3.19
N GLY A 485 30.88 -38.59 -2.64
CA GLY A 485 31.52 -39.89 -2.78
C GLY A 485 31.47 -40.46 -4.21
N SER A 486 30.48 -40.06 -5.02
CA SER A 486 30.40 -40.40 -6.44
C SER A 486 31.22 -39.45 -7.32
N TYR A 487 31.26 -38.16 -6.98
CA TYR A 487 32.03 -37.13 -7.67
C TYR A 487 33.54 -37.40 -7.62
N SER A 488 34.07 -37.60 -6.40
CA SER A 488 35.49 -37.93 -6.18
C SER A 488 35.93 -39.20 -6.92
N LYS A 489 35.12 -40.26 -6.88
CA LYS A 489 35.37 -41.52 -7.63
C LYS A 489 35.18 -41.39 -9.15
N GLY A 490 34.36 -40.43 -9.60
CA GLY A 490 34.01 -40.26 -11.02
C GLY A 490 35.11 -39.66 -11.90
N THR A 491 36.07 -38.97 -11.28
CA THR A 491 37.18 -38.22 -11.90
C THR A 491 37.93 -38.97 -13.00
N GLY A 492 38.16 -40.28 -12.81
CA GLY A 492 38.91 -41.13 -13.74
C GLY A 492 38.13 -41.54 -15.00
N ASN A 493 36.96 -42.16 -14.85
CA ASN A 493 36.23 -42.78 -15.97
C ASN A 493 34.72 -43.02 -15.71
N GLY A 494 34.10 -42.29 -14.76
CA GLY A 494 32.72 -42.56 -14.32
C GLY A 494 31.63 -42.11 -15.32
N ASP A 495 30.39 -42.61 -15.15
CA ASP A 495 29.25 -42.09 -15.91
C ASP A 495 28.87 -40.69 -15.45
N HIS A 496 29.33 -39.69 -16.21
CA HIS A 496 29.01 -38.30 -15.97
C HIS A 496 27.51 -38.01 -16.18
N SER A 497 26.78 -38.86 -16.90
CA SER A 497 25.33 -38.74 -17.11
C SER A 497 24.56 -39.00 -15.82
N GLN A 498 24.88 -40.09 -15.11
CA GLN A 498 24.34 -40.37 -13.78
C GLN A 498 24.71 -39.30 -12.75
N LEU A 499 25.93 -38.74 -12.82
CA LEU A 499 26.31 -37.59 -11.97
C LEU A 499 25.45 -36.37 -12.26
N ILE A 500 25.27 -35.96 -13.53
CA ILE A 500 24.40 -34.83 -13.91
C ILE A 500 22.98 -34.99 -13.35
N VAL A 501 22.38 -36.17 -13.50
CA VAL A 501 21.03 -36.47 -12.99
C VAL A 501 20.99 -36.44 -11.47
N SER A 502 21.98 -37.03 -10.79
CA SER A 502 22.08 -37.05 -9.33
C SER A 502 22.27 -35.64 -8.73
N THR A 503 23.18 -34.83 -9.28
CA THR A 503 23.39 -33.45 -8.83
C THR A 503 22.15 -32.60 -9.06
N THR A 504 21.51 -32.72 -10.22
CA THR A 504 20.27 -31.99 -10.54
C THR A 504 19.15 -32.37 -9.57
N LYS A 505 18.98 -33.66 -9.26
CA LYS A 505 17.99 -34.11 -8.28
C LYS A 505 18.29 -33.59 -6.87
N TRP A 506 19.54 -33.61 -6.43
CA TRP A 506 19.93 -33.08 -5.12
C TRP A 506 19.70 -31.56 -5.04
N LEU A 507 20.10 -30.79 -6.07
CA LEU A 507 19.85 -29.35 -6.17
C LEU A 507 18.37 -29.01 -6.02
N ARG A 508 17.49 -29.71 -6.76
CA ARG A 508 16.03 -29.50 -6.70
C ARG A 508 15.43 -29.89 -5.35
N HIS A 509 15.94 -30.93 -4.70
CA HIS A 509 15.52 -31.31 -3.35
C HIS A 509 15.98 -30.28 -2.30
N ALA A 510 17.23 -29.83 -2.36
CA ALA A 510 17.78 -28.80 -1.46
C ALA A 510 17.06 -27.46 -1.60
N GLN A 511 16.75 -27.05 -2.82
CA GLN A 511 15.87 -25.92 -3.11
C GLN A 511 14.47 -26.11 -2.50
N GLY A 512 13.85 -27.29 -2.66
CA GLY A 512 12.54 -27.60 -2.07
C GLY A 512 12.51 -27.47 -0.54
N VAL A 513 13.53 -27.99 0.15
CA VAL A 513 13.64 -27.89 1.62
C VAL A 513 13.95 -26.46 2.07
N LEU A 514 14.95 -25.79 1.48
CA LEU A 514 15.31 -24.42 1.86
C LEU A 514 14.23 -23.39 1.48
N SER A 515 13.35 -23.70 0.52
CA SER A 515 12.20 -22.85 0.18
C SER A 515 11.03 -22.99 1.16
N SER A 516 10.69 -24.21 1.61
CA SER A 516 9.67 -24.39 2.65
C SER A 516 10.08 -23.72 3.97
N MET A 517 11.38 -23.66 4.26
CA MET A 517 11.94 -22.93 5.40
C MET A 517 11.66 -21.41 5.40
N ALA A 518 11.30 -20.80 4.27
CA ALA A 518 10.84 -19.40 4.25
C ALA A 518 9.57 -19.18 5.10
N SER A 519 8.83 -20.26 5.39
CA SER A 519 7.67 -20.31 6.28
C SER A 519 7.90 -21.08 7.60
N ASN A 520 9.16 -21.33 7.98
CA ASN A 520 9.51 -21.99 9.25
C ASN A 520 9.41 -21.01 10.44
N TYR A 521 8.17 -20.66 10.80
CA TYR A 521 7.84 -19.88 11.99
C TYR A 521 8.08 -20.70 13.27
N ASP A 522 8.46 -20.03 14.37
CA ASP A 522 8.45 -20.68 15.70
C ASP A 522 6.99 -20.84 16.14
N THR A 523 6.40 -21.98 15.80
CA THR A 523 5.00 -22.31 16.06
C THR A 523 4.69 -22.30 17.56
N SER A 524 5.65 -22.69 18.41
CA SER A 524 5.50 -22.62 19.88
C SER A 524 5.31 -21.17 20.35
N ARG A 525 6.09 -20.22 19.82
CA ARG A 525 5.89 -18.78 20.09
C ARG A 525 4.61 -18.24 19.48
N LEU A 526 4.22 -18.66 18.27
CA LEU A 526 2.94 -18.26 17.68
C LEU A 526 1.77 -18.69 18.56
N PHE A 527 1.73 -19.96 18.99
CA PHE A 527 0.71 -20.47 19.89
C PHE A 527 0.75 -19.79 21.27
N LEU A 528 1.92 -19.55 21.84
CA LEU A 528 2.05 -18.83 23.11
C LEU A 528 1.55 -17.37 23.01
N GLY A 529 1.88 -16.67 21.92
CA GLY A 529 1.38 -15.32 21.64
C GLY A 529 -0.14 -15.31 21.46
N GLN A 530 -0.69 -16.24 20.68
CA GLN A 530 -2.13 -16.38 20.45
C GLN A 530 -2.89 -16.77 21.73
N ALA A 531 -2.36 -17.66 22.56
CA ALA A 531 -2.93 -18.00 23.86
C ALA A 531 -2.92 -16.79 24.81
N THR A 532 -1.81 -16.04 24.85
CA THR A 532 -1.69 -14.79 25.63
C THR A 532 -2.72 -13.75 25.17
N ALA A 533 -2.92 -13.58 23.86
CA ALA A 533 -3.97 -12.72 23.30
C ALA A 533 -5.38 -13.20 23.68
N GLY A 534 -5.62 -14.52 23.70
CA GLY A 534 -6.86 -15.13 24.17
C GLY A 534 -7.16 -14.79 25.64
N VAL A 535 -6.18 -14.93 26.53
CA VAL A 535 -6.32 -14.53 27.96
C VAL A 535 -6.58 -13.03 28.09
N ALA A 536 -5.88 -12.20 27.31
CA ALA A 536 -6.10 -10.75 27.29
C ALA A 536 -7.51 -10.36 26.82
N LEU A 537 -8.04 -11.04 25.79
CA LEU A 537 -9.40 -10.88 25.30
C LEU A 537 -10.43 -11.28 26.35
N VAL A 538 -10.24 -12.41 27.04
CA VAL A 538 -11.10 -12.84 28.14
C VAL A 538 -11.09 -11.81 29.28
N ALA A 539 -9.92 -11.30 29.68
CA ALA A 539 -9.81 -10.23 30.68
C ALA A 539 -10.53 -8.93 30.24
N ALA A 540 -10.40 -8.54 28.97
CA ALA A 540 -11.10 -7.37 28.42
C ALA A 540 -12.63 -7.56 28.39
N ILE A 541 -13.12 -8.75 28.02
CA ILE A 541 -14.55 -9.09 28.05
C ILE A 541 -15.09 -9.09 29.48
N ILE A 542 -14.34 -9.63 30.44
CA ILE A 542 -14.68 -9.61 31.87
C ILE A 542 -14.79 -8.16 32.38
N ALA A 543 -13.79 -7.32 32.11
CA ALA A 543 -13.82 -5.90 32.50
C ALA A 543 -15.01 -5.15 31.86
N ALA A 544 -15.26 -5.38 30.57
CA ALA A 544 -16.39 -4.78 29.87
C ALA A 544 -17.75 -5.23 30.46
N ALA A 545 -17.92 -6.53 30.76
CA ALA A 545 -19.14 -7.07 31.36
C ALA A 545 -19.39 -6.50 32.76
N TRP A 546 -18.35 -6.39 33.60
CA TRP A 546 -18.45 -5.77 34.93
C TRP A 546 -18.86 -4.29 34.86
N CYS A 547 -18.29 -3.53 33.91
CA CYS A 547 -18.63 -2.13 33.68
C CYS A 547 -20.03 -1.95 33.01
N ALA A 548 -20.57 -2.99 32.38
CA ALA A 548 -21.81 -2.95 31.62
C ALA A 548 -23.06 -3.52 32.32
N LYS A 549 -22.97 -3.94 33.60
CA LYS A 549 -24.06 -4.62 34.35
C LYS A 549 -25.47 -4.03 34.11
N ASP A 550 -25.63 -2.71 34.22
CA ASP A 550 -26.95 -2.04 34.06
C ASP A 550 -27.33 -1.70 32.60
N LYS A 551 -26.47 -1.98 31.62
CA LYS A 551 -26.53 -1.39 30.27
C LYS A 551 -26.24 -2.36 29.11
N LEU A 552 -26.20 -3.68 29.33
CA LEU A 552 -25.85 -4.71 28.33
C LEU A 552 -26.45 -4.46 26.91
N VAL A 553 -27.74 -4.13 26.83
CA VAL A 553 -28.49 -3.87 25.57
C VAL A 553 -27.96 -2.64 24.79
N SER A 554 -27.09 -1.83 25.37
CA SER A 554 -26.41 -0.71 24.71
C SER A 554 -25.13 -1.12 23.99
N PHE A 555 -24.50 -2.23 24.40
CA PHE A 555 -23.23 -2.71 23.84
C PHE A 555 -23.41 -3.72 22.70
N THR A 556 -24.54 -4.44 22.65
CA THR A 556 -24.78 -5.49 21.64
C THR A 556 -24.56 -5.07 20.18
N PRO A 557 -24.83 -3.83 19.72
CA PRO A 557 -24.52 -3.43 18.34
C PRO A 557 -23.02 -3.30 18.09
N LEU A 558 -22.26 -2.81 19.08
CA LEU A 558 -20.80 -2.65 18.97
C LEU A 558 -20.12 -4.03 18.97
N SER A 559 -20.52 -4.91 19.88
CA SER A 559 -20.05 -6.31 19.88
C SER A 559 -20.38 -7.03 18.57
N GLY A 560 -21.57 -6.81 18.01
CA GLY A 560 -21.95 -7.36 16.71
C GLY A 560 -21.09 -6.85 15.55
N ILE A 561 -20.78 -5.54 15.53
CA ILE A 561 -19.86 -4.95 14.53
C ILE A 561 -18.44 -5.52 14.69
N VAL A 562 -17.91 -5.60 15.92
CA VAL A 562 -16.56 -6.15 16.18
C VAL A 562 -16.44 -7.61 15.76
N LEU A 563 -17.46 -8.44 16.06
CA LEU A 563 -17.47 -9.85 15.64
C LEU A 563 -17.61 -10.01 14.13
N ALA A 564 -18.45 -9.20 13.48
CA ALA A 564 -18.62 -9.24 12.03
C ALA A 564 -17.38 -8.72 11.28
N TYR A 565 -16.67 -7.72 11.84
CA TYR A 565 -15.37 -7.27 11.35
C TYR A 565 -14.31 -8.35 11.52
N GLY A 566 -14.26 -9.01 12.67
CA GLY A 566 -13.38 -10.17 12.93
C GLY A 566 -13.59 -11.31 11.93
N ALA A 567 -14.84 -11.61 11.55
CA ALA A 567 -15.15 -12.57 10.50
C ALA A 567 -14.76 -12.09 9.09
N MET A 568 -14.84 -10.78 8.83
CA MET A 568 -14.43 -10.15 7.57
C MET A 568 -12.89 -10.14 7.37
N MET A 569 -12.09 -10.23 8.44
CA MET A 569 -10.62 -10.39 8.35
C MET A 569 -10.20 -11.61 7.49
N PHE A 570 -11.06 -12.63 7.39
CA PHE A 570 -10.82 -13.85 6.60
C PHE A 570 -11.22 -13.72 5.12
N ALA A 571 -11.62 -12.54 4.64
CA ALA A 571 -11.98 -12.32 3.25
C ALA A 571 -10.75 -12.32 2.33
N SER A 572 -10.84 -13.01 1.18
CA SER A 572 -9.77 -13.13 0.17
C SER A 572 -9.41 -11.83 -0.57
N SER A 573 -10.00 -10.69 -0.17
CA SER A 573 -9.84 -9.38 -0.81
C SER A 573 -9.94 -8.27 0.25
N TYR A 574 -9.20 -8.47 1.36
CA TYR A 574 -9.30 -7.72 2.62
C TYR A 574 -9.66 -6.23 2.48
N VAL A 575 -8.83 -5.43 1.79
CA VAL A 575 -9.00 -3.96 1.70
C VAL A 575 -10.34 -3.55 1.06
N GLU A 576 -10.77 -4.26 0.01
CA GLU A 576 -12.00 -3.91 -0.71
C GLU A 576 -13.26 -4.36 0.04
N GLU A 577 -13.20 -5.53 0.68
CA GLU A 577 -14.29 -6.01 1.53
C GLU A 577 -14.36 -5.23 2.85
N GLU A 578 -13.23 -4.70 3.37
CA GLU A 578 -13.19 -3.75 4.49
C GLU A 578 -13.90 -2.43 4.14
N HIS A 579 -13.57 -1.83 2.98
CA HIS A 579 -14.29 -0.64 2.50
C HIS A 579 -15.80 -0.92 2.40
N HIS A 580 -16.20 -2.07 1.84
CA HIS A 580 -17.60 -2.47 1.78
C HIS A 580 -18.23 -2.69 3.17
N PHE A 581 -17.52 -3.34 4.10
CA PHE A 581 -17.96 -3.54 5.47
C PHE A 581 -18.24 -2.22 6.16
N TRP A 582 -17.31 -1.26 6.16
CA TRP A 582 -17.51 0.03 6.82
C TRP A 582 -18.64 0.85 6.19
N TYR A 583 -18.81 0.83 4.86
CA TYR A 583 -19.97 1.47 4.22
C TYR A 583 -21.30 0.85 4.69
N TRP A 584 -21.40 -0.47 4.79
CA TRP A 584 -22.62 -1.14 5.26
C TRP A 584 -22.85 -0.95 6.76
N ALA A 585 -21.81 -1.10 7.59
CA ALA A 585 -21.86 -0.91 9.03
C ALA A 585 -22.28 0.52 9.41
N THR A 586 -21.67 1.55 8.80
CA THR A 586 -22.05 2.95 9.02
C THR A 586 -23.49 3.24 8.58
N THR A 587 -23.91 2.69 7.42
CA THR A 587 -25.30 2.82 6.94
C THR A 587 -26.30 2.17 7.91
N ALA A 588 -26.01 0.95 8.38
CA ALA A 588 -26.84 0.24 9.34
C ALA A 588 -26.87 0.94 10.71
N TRP A 589 -25.75 1.50 11.15
CA TRP A 589 -25.64 2.25 12.41
C TRP A 589 -26.46 3.54 12.39
N PHE A 590 -26.38 4.34 11.32
CA PHE A 590 -27.22 5.54 11.17
C PHE A 590 -28.71 5.19 11.08
N ALA A 591 -29.08 4.12 10.36
CA ALA A 591 -30.46 3.63 10.33
C ALA A 591 -30.95 3.19 11.73
N TYR A 592 -30.13 2.44 12.47
CA TYR A 592 -30.42 2.02 13.86
C TYR A 592 -30.58 3.21 14.80
N LEU A 593 -29.69 4.21 14.74
CA LEU A 593 -29.79 5.42 15.54
C LEU A 593 -31.05 6.23 15.23
N GLY A 594 -31.42 6.34 13.95
CA GLY A 594 -32.67 6.97 13.52
C GLY A 594 -33.91 6.25 14.06
N ILE A 595 -33.98 4.93 13.89
CA ILE A 595 -35.08 4.09 14.42
C ILE A 595 -35.15 4.18 15.95
N LYS A 596 -34.01 4.17 16.64
CA LYS A 596 -33.93 4.29 18.11
C LYS A 596 -34.35 5.68 18.59
N GLY A 597 -34.02 6.74 17.83
CA GLY A 597 -34.50 8.10 18.05
C GLY A 597 -36.01 8.22 17.88
N TYR A 598 -36.55 7.69 16.77
CA TYR A 598 -37.99 7.67 16.50
C TYR A 598 -38.78 6.87 17.54
N LYS A 599 -38.32 5.67 17.91
CA LYS A 599 -38.95 4.87 18.99
C LYS A 599 -38.94 5.62 20.32
N ARG A 600 -37.81 6.24 20.71
CA ARG A 600 -37.73 7.10 21.92
C ARG A 600 -38.65 8.31 21.87
N TYR A 601 -38.93 8.86 20.68
CA TYR A 601 -39.91 9.92 20.51
C TYR A 601 -41.34 9.40 20.77
N VAL A 602 -41.74 8.31 20.09
CA VAL A 602 -43.09 7.73 20.21
C VAL A 602 -43.37 7.28 21.64
N SER A 603 -42.44 6.55 22.27
CA SER A 603 -42.57 6.07 23.66
C SER A 603 -42.54 7.17 24.73
N ARG A 604 -42.34 8.45 24.36
CA ARG A 604 -42.35 9.59 25.30
C ARG A 604 -43.63 10.43 25.28
N HIS A 605 -44.53 10.22 24.32
CA HIS A 605 -45.75 11.02 24.17
C HIS A 605 -46.98 10.10 24.22
N SER A 606 -47.78 10.23 25.27
CA SER A 606 -49.06 9.52 25.36
C SER A 606 -50.06 10.10 24.34
N PRO A 607 -50.95 9.28 23.74
CA PRO A 607 -52.05 9.80 22.90
C PRO A 607 -52.97 10.82 23.59
N SER A 608 -52.93 10.88 24.93
CA SER A 608 -53.73 11.78 25.78
C SER A 608 -53.12 13.17 26.03
N GLU A 609 -51.94 13.50 25.47
CA GLU A 609 -51.31 14.81 25.74
C GLU A 609 -51.94 15.99 24.97
N PRO A 610 -51.95 17.22 25.56
CA PRO A 610 -52.47 18.43 24.92
C PRO A 610 -51.83 18.75 23.55
N LEU A 611 -52.65 19.26 22.62
CA LEU A 611 -52.29 19.55 21.23
C LEU A 611 -51.01 20.41 21.07
N LEU A 612 -50.75 21.37 21.96
CA LEU A 612 -49.54 22.20 21.94
C LEU A 612 -48.26 21.40 22.23
N ILE A 613 -48.33 20.41 23.13
CA ILE A 613 -47.21 19.52 23.45
C ILE A 613 -47.01 18.53 22.30
N ARG A 614 -48.10 17.93 21.80
CA ARG A 614 -48.11 17.07 20.61
C ARG A 614 -47.52 17.74 19.36
N ASN A 615 -47.76 19.04 19.14
CA ASN A 615 -47.14 19.78 18.04
C ASN A 615 -45.62 20.00 18.24
N ARG A 616 -45.18 20.35 19.46
CA ARG A 616 -43.73 20.39 19.77
C ARG A 616 -43.07 19.02 19.59
N GLY A 617 -43.77 17.95 19.97
CA GLY A 617 -43.36 16.57 19.75
C GLY A 617 -43.17 16.25 18.26
N ASN A 618 -44.19 16.49 17.44
CA ASN A 618 -44.15 16.20 16.00
C ASN A 618 -43.00 16.93 15.28
N VAL A 619 -42.69 18.18 15.67
CA VAL A 619 -41.52 18.91 15.16
C VAL A 619 -40.20 18.23 15.54
N SER A 620 -40.09 17.70 16.77
CA SER A 620 -38.92 16.93 17.20
C SER A 620 -38.74 15.64 16.40
N ALA A 621 -39.83 14.91 16.15
CA ALA A 621 -39.84 13.70 15.34
C ALA A 621 -39.42 13.97 13.88
N ALA A 622 -40.02 14.99 13.25
CA ALA A 622 -39.69 15.39 11.90
C ALA A 622 -38.20 15.78 11.76
N ARG A 623 -37.65 16.51 12.73
CA ARG A 623 -36.22 16.85 12.77
C ARG A 623 -35.32 15.63 12.91
N GLN A 624 -35.67 14.65 13.75
CA GLN A 624 -34.89 13.41 13.90
C GLN A 624 -34.91 12.56 12.61
N THR A 625 -36.07 12.44 11.95
CA THR A 625 -36.19 11.74 10.66
C THR A 625 -35.38 12.46 9.59
N LEU A 626 -35.56 13.78 9.43
CA LEU A 626 -34.82 14.61 8.46
C LEU A 626 -33.30 14.49 8.64
N PHE A 627 -32.81 14.56 9.88
CA PHE A 627 -31.38 14.39 10.19
C PHE A 627 -30.86 12.99 9.84
N THR A 628 -31.66 11.95 10.09
CA THR A 628 -31.32 10.57 9.71
C THR A 628 -31.25 10.41 8.19
N THR A 629 -32.24 10.94 7.46
CA THR A 629 -32.27 10.93 5.99
C THR A 629 -31.08 11.71 5.41
N ALA A 630 -30.74 12.87 5.98
CA ALA A 630 -29.58 13.65 5.58
C ALA A 630 -28.27 12.86 5.77
N LEU A 631 -28.05 12.24 6.92
CA LEU A 631 -26.86 11.39 7.15
C LEU A 631 -26.76 10.24 6.13
N LEU A 632 -27.87 9.57 5.81
CA LEU A 632 -27.89 8.48 4.83
C LEU A 632 -27.62 8.97 3.40
N LEU A 633 -28.11 10.15 3.02
CA LEU A 633 -27.78 10.81 1.74
C LEU A 633 -26.30 11.22 1.68
N THR A 634 -25.77 11.85 2.73
CA THR A 634 -24.34 12.21 2.83
C THR A 634 -23.46 10.95 2.74
N THR A 635 -23.84 9.85 3.38
CA THR A 635 -23.11 8.56 3.29
C THR A 635 -23.09 8.02 1.84
N ARG A 636 -24.17 8.23 1.07
CA ARG A 636 -24.20 7.87 -0.36
C ARG A 636 -23.31 8.77 -1.21
N ILE A 637 -23.25 10.06 -0.91
CA ILE A 637 -22.35 11.02 -1.59
C ILE A 637 -20.89 10.67 -1.28
N ILE A 638 -20.54 10.41 0.00
CA ILE A 638 -19.20 10.00 0.42
C ILE A 638 -18.75 8.72 -0.29
N ARG A 639 -19.62 7.70 -0.39
CA ARG A 639 -19.30 6.47 -1.12
C ARG A 639 -19.09 6.67 -2.63
N GLY A 640 -19.67 7.72 -3.22
CA GLY A 640 -19.42 8.11 -4.61
C GLY A 640 -18.29 9.12 -4.80
N TRP A 641 -17.64 9.57 -3.71
CA TRP A 641 -16.72 10.71 -3.74
C TRP A 641 -15.44 10.39 -4.51
N ASN A 642 -14.77 9.30 -4.13
CA ASN A 642 -13.59 8.74 -4.79
C ASN A 642 -13.70 7.22 -4.71
N GLN A 643 -13.66 6.51 -5.84
CA GLN A 643 -13.71 5.05 -5.86
C GLN A 643 -12.29 4.48 -5.94
N THR A 644 -11.78 4.05 -4.78
CA THR A 644 -10.50 3.39 -4.59
C THR A 644 -10.66 1.87 -4.48
N GLY A 645 -9.61 1.12 -4.84
CA GLY A 645 -9.63 -0.34 -5.01
C GLY A 645 -9.53 -0.76 -6.47
N GLN A 646 -8.76 -1.81 -6.75
CA GLN A 646 -8.46 -2.28 -8.11
C GLN A 646 -9.74 -2.67 -8.88
N LYS A 647 -10.77 -3.22 -8.21
CA LYS A 647 -12.06 -3.55 -8.85
C LYS A 647 -12.85 -2.34 -9.37
N PHE A 648 -12.57 -1.11 -8.88
CA PHE A 648 -13.38 0.09 -9.15
C PHE A 648 -12.59 1.30 -9.67
N ALA A 649 -11.27 1.22 -9.78
CA ALA A 649 -10.41 2.36 -10.15
C ALA A 649 -10.83 3.08 -11.46
N GLY A 650 -11.38 2.34 -12.43
CA GLY A 650 -11.87 2.85 -13.72
C GLY A 650 -13.38 3.15 -13.80
N GLU A 651 -14.15 3.00 -12.71
CA GLU A 651 -15.54 3.44 -12.66
C GLU A 651 -15.63 4.97 -12.41
N PRO A 652 -16.68 5.66 -12.91
CA PRO A 652 -16.83 7.10 -12.68
C PRO A 652 -17.11 7.41 -11.21
N ASP A 653 -16.37 8.39 -10.67
CA ASP A 653 -16.57 8.95 -9.34
C ASP A 653 -16.60 10.49 -9.37
N ILE A 654 -17.06 11.11 -8.29
CA ILE A 654 -17.29 12.56 -8.22
C ILE A 654 -15.97 13.35 -8.41
N VAL A 655 -14.85 12.85 -7.88
CA VAL A 655 -13.53 13.47 -8.05
C VAL A 655 -13.13 13.48 -9.53
N LYS A 656 -13.02 12.31 -10.18
CA LYS A 656 -12.54 12.18 -11.55
C LYS A 656 -13.48 12.84 -12.56
N THR A 657 -14.79 12.69 -12.40
CA THR A 657 -15.78 13.21 -13.35
C THR A 657 -16.05 14.71 -13.17
N TYR A 658 -16.02 15.24 -11.94
CA TYR A 658 -16.54 16.58 -11.64
C TYR A 658 -15.54 17.56 -10.99
N LEU A 659 -14.59 17.09 -10.18
CA LEU A 659 -13.63 17.97 -9.50
C LEU A 659 -12.33 18.16 -10.29
N ASN A 660 -11.79 17.09 -10.91
CA ASN A 660 -10.63 17.18 -11.79
C ASN A 660 -10.93 18.01 -13.04
N THR A 661 -12.18 17.99 -13.52
CA THR A 661 -12.69 18.83 -14.61
C THR A 661 -12.98 20.28 -14.18
N ASN A 662 -13.00 20.57 -12.87
CA ASN A 662 -13.25 21.91 -12.33
C ASN A 662 -12.26 22.26 -11.18
N PRO A 663 -10.94 22.42 -11.44
CA PRO A 663 -9.95 22.64 -10.39
C PRO A 663 -10.23 23.87 -9.48
N ALA A 664 -10.92 24.89 -9.98
CA ALA A 664 -11.36 26.02 -9.16
C ALA A 664 -12.37 25.62 -8.07
N LEU A 665 -13.32 24.73 -8.38
CA LEU A 665 -14.27 24.20 -7.40
C LEU A 665 -13.55 23.32 -6.37
N LEU A 666 -12.60 22.49 -6.81
CA LEU A 666 -11.75 21.69 -5.94
C LEU A 666 -11.00 22.55 -4.92
N TRP A 667 -10.28 23.60 -5.36
CA TRP A 667 -9.55 24.48 -4.45
C TRP A 667 -10.46 25.33 -3.55
N CYS A 668 -11.65 25.73 -4.00
CA CYS A 668 -12.65 26.37 -3.13
C CYS A 668 -13.13 25.42 -2.01
N LEU A 669 -13.36 24.14 -2.30
CA LEU A 669 -13.75 23.14 -1.29
C LEU A 669 -12.61 22.84 -0.30
N ILE A 670 -11.36 22.74 -0.79
CA ILE A 670 -10.17 22.58 0.06
C ILE A 670 -10.01 23.81 0.96
N GLY A 671 -10.06 25.02 0.40
CA GLY A 671 -9.95 26.27 1.16
C GLY A 671 -11.04 26.41 2.23
N ALA A 672 -12.29 26.08 1.91
CA ALA A 672 -13.38 26.05 2.88
C ALA A 672 -13.15 25.03 4.01
N THR A 673 -12.55 23.86 3.70
CA THR A 673 -12.19 22.85 4.71
C THR A 673 -11.08 23.36 5.63
N TYR A 674 -10.03 23.99 5.09
CA TYR A 674 -8.96 24.57 5.91
C TYR A 674 -9.46 25.74 6.78
N LEU A 675 -10.36 26.57 6.26
CA LEU A 675 -11.02 27.64 7.04
C LEU A 675 -11.92 27.09 8.16
N TRP A 676 -12.64 25.99 7.92
CA TRP A 676 -13.41 25.30 8.96
C TRP A 676 -12.47 24.76 10.05
N VAL A 677 -11.40 24.07 9.66
CA VAL A 677 -10.40 23.52 10.60
C VAL A 677 -9.75 24.63 11.43
N HIS A 678 -9.41 25.77 10.81
CA HIS A 678 -8.93 26.97 11.50
C HIS A 678 -9.89 27.45 12.58
N GLN A 679 -11.16 27.72 12.22
CA GLN A 679 -12.17 28.16 13.19
C GLN A 679 -12.36 27.16 14.33
N ASN A 680 -12.42 25.86 14.03
CA ASN A 680 -12.50 24.80 15.03
C ASN A 680 -11.30 24.78 15.99
N LEU A 681 -10.07 25.01 15.50
CA LEU A 681 -8.87 25.06 16.34
C LEU A 681 -8.85 26.33 17.21
N VAL A 682 -9.16 27.49 16.63
CA VAL A 682 -9.18 28.79 17.34
C VAL A 682 -10.07 28.72 18.59
N TYR A 683 -11.27 28.16 18.47
CA TYR A 683 -12.22 28.03 19.58
C TYR A 683 -12.04 26.74 20.40
N GLY A 684 -11.45 25.69 19.82
CA GLY A 684 -11.24 24.40 20.49
C GLY A 684 -10.16 24.44 21.58
N LEU A 685 -9.16 25.31 21.43
CA LEU A 685 -8.04 25.53 22.37
C LEU A 685 -8.48 26.33 23.62
N SER A 686 -9.52 25.83 24.30
CA SER A 686 -10.29 26.43 25.40
C SER A 686 -9.51 26.59 26.73
N GLY A 687 -8.44 27.39 26.65
CA GLY A 687 -7.54 27.72 27.74
C GLY A 687 -6.49 28.77 27.37
N LEU A 688 -6.03 28.79 26.11
CA LEU A 688 -5.09 29.81 25.63
C LEU A 688 -5.80 31.16 25.42
N PRO A 689 -5.11 32.30 25.54
CA PRO A 689 -5.62 33.60 25.12
C PRO A 689 -6.04 33.57 23.65
N ILE A 690 -7.20 34.15 23.31
CA ILE A 690 -7.78 34.05 21.97
C ILE A 690 -6.84 34.57 20.86
N TRP A 691 -6.04 35.60 21.14
CA TRP A 691 -5.05 36.13 20.21
C TRP A 691 -3.91 35.13 19.93
N LEU A 692 -3.45 34.41 20.96
CA LEU A 692 -2.39 33.40 20.84
C LEU A 692 -2.90 32.13 20.15
N SER A 693 -4.13 31.73 20.48
CA SER A 693 -4.84 30.67 19.74
C SER A 693 -4.96 31.03 18.26
N PHE A 694 -5.40 32.26 17.96
CA PHE A 694 -5.55 32.75 16.59
C PHE A 694 -4.22 32.80 15.82
N THR A 695 -3.15 33.39 16.36
CA THR A 695 -1.87 33.51 15.63
C THR A 695 -1.24 32.15 15.37
N THR A 696 -1.16 31.28 16.39
CA THR A 696 -0.53 29.94 16.26
C THR A 696 -1.30 29.03 15.29
N THR A 697 -2.63 29.00 15.37
CA THR A 697 -3.46 28.20 14.46
C THR A 697 -3.49 28.76 13.04
N THR A 698 -3.46 30.09 12.86
CA THR A 698 -3.35 30.70 11.52
C THR A 698 -2.04 30.31 10.84
N GLY A 699 -0.91 30.42 11.56
CA GLY A 699 0.40 30.03 11.03
C GLY A 699 0.46 28.54 10.65
N LEU A 700 -0.05 27.66 11.52
CA LEU A 700 -0.11 26.22 11.26
C LEU A 700 -1.00 25.86 10.06
N VAL A 701 -2.21 26.43 9.98
CA VAL A 701 -3.15 26.16 8.88
C VAL A 701 -2.59 26.70 7.56
N LEU A 702 -1.95 27.86 7.55
CA LEU A 702 -1.31 28.42 6.36
C LEU A 702 -0.12 27.57 5.90
N ALA A 703 0.73 27.10 6.81
CA ALA A 703 1.82 26.17 6.49
C ALA A 703 1.29 24.85 5.92
N ALA A 704 0.23 24.29 6.50
CA ALA A 704 -0.41 23.07 6.02
C ALA A 704 -1.11 23.26 4.66
N PHE A 705 -1.59 24.47 4.35
CA PHE A 705 -2.20 24.79 3.07
C PHE A 705 -1.13 24.98 1.98
N THR A 706 -0.07 25.75 2.25
CA THR A 706 1.04 25.93 1.29
C THR A 706 1.79 24.64 1.04
N PHE A 707 1.95 23.77 2.05
CA PHE A 707 2.44 22.40 1.85
C PHE A 707 1.54 21.62 0.89
N LYS A 708 0.20 21.66 1.06
CA LYS A 708 -0.71 20.91 0.17
C LYS A 708 -0.74 21.45 -1.26
N VAL A 709 -0.66 22.78 -1.44
CA VAL A 709 -0.51 23.42 -2.76
C VAL A 709 0.82 23.00 -3.41
N ALA A 710 1.93 23.02 -2.66
CA ALA A 710 3.23 22.60 -3.16
C ALA A 710 3.24 21.12 -3.57
N PHE A 711 2.70 20.23 -2.74
CA PHE A 711 2.59 18.81 -3.04
C PHE A 711 1.84 18.57 -4.36
N THR A 712 0.66 19.16 -4.51
CA THR A 712 -0.17 18.99 -5.72
C THR A 712 0.44 19.69 -6.95
N LEU A 713 1.33 20.67 -6.79
CA LEU A 713 2.07 21.25 -7.92
C LEU A 713 3.14 20.31 -8.49
N GLU A 714 3.75 19.49 -7.64
CA GLU A 714 4.75 18.48 -8.04
C GLU A 714 4.07 17.21 -8.61
N ASP A 715 2.98 16.78 -7.97
CA ASP A 715 2.26 15.52 -8.21
C ASP A 715 1.21 15.60 -9.35
N ALA A 716 0.48 16.72 -9.45
CA ALA A 716 -0.62 16.91 -10.41
C ALA A 716 -0.78 18.40 -10.80
N PRO A 717 0.19 19.00 -11.52
CA PRO A 717 0.24 20.44 -11.79
C PRO A 717 -0.98 21.01 -12.54
N GLU A 718 -1.71 20.17 -13.29
CA GLU A 718 -2.96 20.49 -13.97
C GLU A 718 -4.13 20.75 -13.01
N LEU A 719 -4.08 20.21 -11.78
CA LEU A 719 -5.07 20.45 -10.73
C LEU A 719 -4.80 21.75 -9.96
N VAL A 720 -3.66 22.42 -10.14
CA VAL A 720 -3.32 23.66 -9.42
C VAL A 720 -3.77 24.88 -10.23
N THR A 721 -4.73 25.64 -9.70
CA THR A 721 -5.20 26.90 -10.33
C THR A 721 -4.22 28.05 -10.13
N ASP A 722 -4.31 29.09 -10.96
CA ASP A 722 -3.46 30.30 -10.82
C ASP A 722 -3.64 31.01 -9.48
N LEU A 723 -4.83 30.93 -8.87
CA LEU A 723 -5.05 31.40 -7.50
C LEU A 723 -4.22 30.60 -6.48
N ALA A 724 -4.16 29.27 -6.61
CA ALA A 724 -3.33 28.44 -5.75
C ALA A 724 -1.82 28.68 -6.00
N ARG A 725 -1.41 28.81 -7.28
CA ARG A 725 -0.03 29.21 -7.65
C ARG A 725 0.35 30.57 -7.06
N TYR A 726 -0.59 31.53 -7.06
CA TYR A 726 -0.39 32.85 -6.47
C TYR A 726 -0.26 32.80 -4.95
N ILE A 727 -1.07 31.99 -4.25
CA ILE A 727 -0.93 31.76 -2.79
C ILE A 727 0.42 31.11 -2.44
N LEU A 728 0.97 30.26 -3.31
CA LEU A 728 2.32 29.69 -3.12
C LEU A 728 3.43 30.74 -3.33
N LYS A 729 3.25 31.70 -4.24
CA LYS A 729 4.18 32.81 -4.52
C LYS A 729 4.09 33.97 -3.51
N LEU A 730 2.93 34.18 -2.89
CA LEU A 730 2.62 35.27 -1.94
C LEU A 730 3.36 35.23 -0.59
N ASN A 731 4.28 34.28 -0.38
CA ASN A 731 4.59 33.82 0.98
C ASN A 731 6.08 33.55 1.22
N PHE A 732 6.48 33.60 2.50
CA PHE A 732 7.85 33.39 3.02
C PHE A 732 8.43 31.98 2.77
N THR A 733 7.72 31.12 2.04
CA THR A 733 8.11 29.76 1.67
C THR A 733 8.57 29.64 0.21
N HIS A 734 8.86 30.76 -0.46
CA HIS A 734 9.49 30.76 -1.78
C HIS A 734 10.85 30.02 -1.73
N GLY A 735 11.13 29.14 -2.70
CA GLY A 735 12.34 28.30 -2.69
C GLY A 735 12.40 27.16 -1.65
N ALA A 736 11.47 27.09 -0.68
CA ALA A 736 11.47 26.01 0.31
C ALA A 736 11.09 24.65 -0.31
N THR A 737 11.86 23.59 -0.04
CA THR A 737 11.59 22.24 -0.53
C THR A 737 10.32 21.63 0.08
N LEU A 738 9.76 20.61 -0.57
CA LEU A 738 8.59 19.87 -0.09
C LEU A 738 8.81 19.29 1.33
N ILE A 739 10.01 18.75 1.58
CA ILE A 739 10.43 18.22 2.89
C ILE A 739 10.45 19.33 3.97
N THR A 740 11.01 20.50 3.65
CA THR A 740 11.04 21.64 4.60
C THR A 740 9.63 22.14 4.93
N ARG A 741 8.74 22.21 3.92
CA ARG A 741 7.32 22.54 4.12
C ARG A 741 6.61 21.50 5.00
N ALA A 742 6.82 20.21 4.77
CA ALA A 742 6.27 19.14 5.62
C ALA A 742 6.77 19.23 7.07
N ARG A 743 8.09 19.37 7.27
CA ARG A 743 8.71 19.52 8.59
C ARG A 743 8.12 20.69 9.38
N ALA A 744 7.89 21.84 8.74
CA ALA A 744 7.26 23.00 9.38
C ALA A 744 5.84 22.69 9.91
N VAL A 745 5.04 21.91 9.18
CA VAL A 745 3.70 21.48 9.61
C VAL A 745 3.77 20.54 10.81
N PHE A 746 4.64 19.51 10.76
CA PHE A 746 4.79 18.56 11.86
C PHE A 746 5.37 19.20 13.13
N ILE A 747 6.34 20.09 13.01
CA ILE A 747 6.88 20.87 14.14
C ILE A 747 5.79 21.78 14.71
N GLY A 748 4.99 22.45 13.87
CA GLY A 748 3.86 23.27 14.32
C GLY A 748 2.80 22.47 15.08
N LEU A 749 2.44 21.27 14.61
CA LEU A 749 1.55 20.34 15.31
C LEU A 749 2.12 19.88 16.65
N ALA A 750 3.41 19.52 16.70
CA ALA A 750 4.08 19.08 17.92
C ALA A 750 4.14 20.20 18.97
N LEU A 751 4.52 21.42 18.56
CA LEU A 751 4.55 22.61 19.43
C LEU A 751 3.15 22.96 19.95
N LEU A 752 2.14 23.00 19.09
CA LEU A 752 0.76 23.30 19.50
C LEU A 752 0.22 22.26 20.50
N THR A 753 0.54 20.98 20.26
CA THR A 753 0.19 19.87 21.17
C THR A 753 0.91 20.01 22.51
N ALA A 754 2.22 20.26 22.50
CA ALA A 754 3.02 20.43 23.71
C ALA A 754 2.55 21.64 24.55
N ILE A 755 2.31 22.79 23.91
CA ILE A 755 1.75 23.99 24.55
C ILE A 755 0.39 23.67 25.20
N THR A 756 -0.50 22.96 24.49
CA THR A 756 -1.82 22.59 25.00
C THR A 756 -1.74 21.63 26.19
N VAL A 757 -0.88 20.62 26.12
CA VAL A 757 -0.65 19.65 27.21
C VAL A 757 -0.03 20.33 28.43
N LEU A 758 1.02 21.14 28.24
CA LEU A 758 1.65 21.91 29.32
C LEU A 758 0.65 22.88 29.98
N PHE A 759 -0.18 23.56 29.20
CA PHE A 759 -1.23 24.42 29.72
C PHE A 759 -2.27 23.65 30.54
N MET A 760 -2.74 22.48 30.06
CA MET A 760 -3.66 21.64 30.81
C MET A 760 -3.05 21.11 32.12
N LEU A 761 -1.77 20.72 32.11
CA LEU A 761 -1.05 20.28 33.30
C LEU A 761 -0.87 21.43 34.31
N ALA A 762 -0.51 22.63 33.85
CA ALA A 762 -0.40 23.83 34.68
C ALA A 762 -1.76 24.21 35.30
N ARG A 763 -2.84 24.24 34.51
CA ARG A 763 -4.20 24.50 34.98
C ARG A 763 -4.68 23.46 36.01
N ARG A 764 -4.34 22.18 35.82
CA ARG A 764 -4.62 21.10 36.78
C ARG A 764 -3.85 21.30 38.09
N ARG A 765 -2.57 21.70 38.03
CA ARG A 765 -1.74 21.99 39.22
C ARG A 765 -2.26 23.19 40.01
N ILE A 766 -2.68 24.27 39.33
CA ILE A 766 -3.31 25.44 39.97
C ILE A 766 -4.62 25.06 40.67
N SER A 767 -5.48 24.28 39.99
CA SER A 767 -6.74 23.78 40.55
C SER A 767 -6.53 22.94 41.83
N LEU A 768 -5.54 22.04 41.81
CA LEU A 768 -5.18 21.23 42.98
C LEU A 768 -4.69 22.09 44.15
N ASN A 769 -3.79 23.06 43.90
CA ASN A 769 -3.31 23.99 44.93
C ASN A 769 -4.45 24.84 45.52
N GLN A 770 -5.40 25.30 44.69
CA GLN A 770 -6.56 26.07 45.16
C GLN A 770 -7.52 25.23 46.03
N SER A 771 -7.65 23.92 45.76
CA SER A 771 -8.43 23.01 46.59
C SER A 771 -7.82 22.69 47.97
N GLY A 772 -6.58 23.14 48.23
CA GLY A 772 -5.87 22.93 49.49
C GLY A 772 -5.95 24.09 50.50
N MET A 773 -6.59 25.21 50.16
CA MET A 773 -6.73 26.35 51.10
C MET A 773 -8.03 26.24 51.92
N PRO A 774 -8.02 26.64 53.20
CA PRO A 774 -9.23 26.67 54.03
C PRO A 774 -10.24 27.69 53.48
N PRO A 775 -11.56 27.48 53.69
CA PRO A 775 -12.57 28.43 53.25
C PRO A 775 -12.40 29.78 53.96
N PRO A 776 -12.66 30.91 53.28
CA PRO A 776 -12.63 32.23 53.91
C PRO A 776 -13.64 32.29 55.05
N SER A 777 -13.23 32.91 56.16
CA SER A 777 -14.11 33.14 57.30
C SER A 777 -15.30 34.04 56.92
N PRO A 778 -16.50 33.80 57.50
CA PRO A 778 -17.68 34.62 57.19
C PRO A 778 -17.47 36.07 57.64
N PRO A 779 -18.02 37.06 56.90
CA PRO A 779 -17.89 38.46 57.26
C PRO A 779 -18.53 38.76 58.63
N ASN A 780 -17.83 39.56 59.42
CA ASN A 780 -18.23 39.92 60.79
C ASN A 780 -19.49 40.82 60.75
N PRO A 781 -20.64 40.43 61.34
CA PRO A 781 -21.93 41.13 61.18
C PRO A 781 -22.04 42.44 62.01
N LYS A 782 -20.93 43.17 62.15
CA LYS A 782 -20.82 44.46 62.84
C LYS A 782 -19.86 45.39 62.09
N ILE A 783 -20.29 45.87 60.91
CA ILE A 783 -20.04 47.20 60.29
C ILE A 783 -20.78 47.21 58.94
N GLU A 784 -22.10 47.42 58.96
CA GLU A 784 -22.86 47.79 57.74
C GLU A 784 -24.10 48.65 58.06
N GLY A 785 -24.01 49.45 59.13
CA GLY A 785 -25.09 50.28 59.66
C GLY A 785 -25.07 51.73 59.20
N ARG A 786 -24.74 52.02 57.92
CA ARG A 786 -24.96 53.31 57.19
C ARG A 786 -24.21 53.32 55.84
N LYS A 787 -24.94 53.14 54.72
CA LYS A 787 -24.81 53.82 53.40
C LYS A 787 -25.48 52.99 52.27
N ALA A 788 -26.80 53.10 52.17
CA ALA A 788 -27.57 52.59 51.03
C ALA A 788 -28.85 53.43 50.86
N SER A 789 -28.72 54.61 50.26
CA SER A 789 -29.84 55.54 50.04
C SER A 789 -29.70 56.32 48.73
N SER A 790 -29.35 55.63 47.64
CA SER A 790 -29.50 56.10 46.26
C SER A 790 -29.27 54.94 45.29
N TYR A 791 -30.35 54.28 44.87
CA TYR A 791 -30.72 53.98 43.47
C TYR A 791 -32.08 53.28 43.45
#